data_AF-A0AAD9Q492-F1
#
_entry.id   AF-A0AAD9Q492-F1
#
_cell.length_a   1.000
_cell.length_b   1.000
_cell.length_c   1.000
_cell.angle_alpha   90.00
_cell.angle_beta   90.00
_cell.angle_gamma   90.00
#
_symmetry.space_group_name_H-M   'P 1'
#
loop_
_entity.id
_entity.type
_entity.pdbx_description
1 polymer ?
#
loop_
_entity_poly.entity_id
_entity_poly.type
_entity_poly.pdbx_seq_one_letter_code
_entity_poly.pdbx_strand_id
1 'polypeptide(L)'
;MKSSRFVHSIPGFFKDSENAFLWPNTPVCIMYMSVSDCRWKLLGTAMESLVAFSFFLCLTWSKASGDLHNGEAFITYSTDDDYRCKRFDFDPSSKATNNVHIQLRLRLFAYNAAVSWIESVSKVGFTGCVTVSGPIDQGLTIYMTWIAFEPADVNRVGIARVNNVPFWTTGSKCIAVLTDSQFNTPPSLVFLTVIHTNPLKNVHDAASIWAEEVTATEFKVCLRELKNFDGIHENIRVNILALSSVPSAWPIPIGDEINFPNDIIQTETTKYSFCKQITFSKPFYRIPEIVTTAEHDKNTIDPENNAISEWTRSVSKTQLEVCLKDIQRYDASHDPITVNYMAIGYIDPCYQVDCGPYKYCQVNEADMTYSCVCNNCTSSSSKDSYSQQVCDSDGVTHNSRCELDREICLGNTNATWVHDGPCPPFVLERGRVALHLNTTDVECKKVTFKPTSFQSNEGKINVQTSINYFNSTASFVHDAAVTWVESVTYLNFKLCALKAGRAERLTPDNGLTFVDYVAIQESPAGAAAGHLRMPMKWWDGTTCETLKFEQGLFTKEPYVFITAEHSVLGQKHDAATLWVENISSQEFKACLREMQNFDGLHENITVNWIAYESLQNAAKLNTNQQIVDFPNDESPKEDYHNAFCQDEQLPGVYSKVPTIIISSGHISGQGFSDRLIPEFNSIASWVEAINTTYYRLCVKEIHKPNGYDPVKVTTLIIGL
;
A
#
# COMPACT_ATOMS: atom_id res chain seq x y z
N MET A 1 18.36 45.34 33.53
CA MET A 1 17.22 46.01 34.20
C MET A 1 16.10 45.00 34.39
N LYS A 2 15.33 45.07 35.49
CA LYS A 2 14.05 44.38 35.85
C LYS A 2 13.77 43.00 35.20
N SER A 3 13.78 41.85 35.88
CA SER A 3 13.08 41.42 37.12
C SER A 3 11.56 41.32 37.03
N SER A 4 11.02 40.08 37.06
CA SER A 4 10.07 39.63 38.12
C SER A 4 9.73 38.14 38.02
N ARG A 5 9.76 37.42 39.15
CA ARG A 5 9.02 36.15 39.38
C ARG A 5 7.67 36.47 40.02
N PHE A 6 6.67 35.61 39.89
CA PHE A 6 5.66 35.40 40.94
C PHE A 6 5.15 33.94 40.96
N VAL A 7 4.62 33.53 42.11
CA VAL A 7 4.23 32.15 42.47
C VAL A 7 2.93 32.20 43.29
N HIS A 8 2.16 31.10 43.24
CA HIS A 8 1.12 30.59 44.19
C HIS A 8 -0.39 30.63 43.86
N SER A 9 -0.94 29.40 43.85
CA SER A 9 -2.11 28.89 44.62
C SER A 9 -3.55 28.98 44.08
N ILE A 10 -4.30 27.93 44.43
CA ILE A 10 -5.65 27.51 43.98
C ILE A 10 -6.71 27.88 45.06
N PRO A 11 -8.00 28.12 44.71
CA PRO A 11 -9.09 27.12 44.88
C PRO A 11 -10.11 27.12 43.70
N GLY A 12 -11.15 26.27 43.59
CA GLY A 12 -11.63 25.12 44.38
C GLY A 12 -13.12 24.79 44.11
N PHE A 13 -13.65 23.70 44.71
CA PHE A 13 -15.06 23.19 44.69
C PHE A 13 -15.63 22.60 43.37
N PHE A 14 -16.64 21.71 43.38
CA PHE A 14 -16.92 20.44 44.12
C PHE A 14 -18.24 19.82 43.57
N LYS A 15 -18.55 18.56 43.97
CA LYS A 15 -19.83 17.81 43.88
C LYS A 15 -20.16 17.03 42.60
N ASP A 16 -20.82 15.87 42.66
CA ASP A 16 -21.04 14.87 43.74
C ASP A 16 -21.64 13.59 43.13
N SER A 17 -21.29 12.41 43.64
CA SER A 17 -22.26 11.45 44.22
C SER A 17 -21.56 10.20 44.75
N GLU A 18 -21.83 9.87 46.02
CA GLU A 18 -21.26 8.74 46.76
C GLU A 18 -22.27 7.59 46.90
N ASN A 19 -21.77 6.39 47.22
CA ASN A 19 -22.23 5.52 48.31
C ASN A 19 -21.20 4.35 48.43
N ALA A 20 -20.33 4.24 49.45
CA ALA A 20 -20.56 4.04 50.90
C ALA A 20 -21.09 2.62 51.24
N PHE A 21 -20.61 1.86 52.25
CA PHE A 21 -19.43 1.94 53.13
C PHE A 21 -19.35 0.63 53.98
N LEU A 22 -18.15 0.15 54.38
CA LEU A 22 -17.75 -0.37 55.73
C LEU A 22 -16.58 -1.39 55.73
N TRP A 23 -15.80 -1.39 56.83
CA TRP A 23 -14.46 -1.99 57.05
C TRP A 23 -14.51 -3.12 58.13
N PRO A 24 -13.43 -3.62 58.80
CA PRO A 24 -11.95 -3.63 58.56
C PRO A 24 -11.22 -5.01 58.75
N ASN A 25 -9.97 -5.16 58.25
CA ASN A 25 -8.74 -5.51 59.03
C ASN A 25 -7.56 -6.14 58.24
N THR A 26 -6.35 -5.88 58.75
CA THR A 26 -5.04 -6.56 58.55
C THR A 26 -4.23 -6.38 57.23
N PRO A 27 -2.87 -6.43 57.29
CA PRO A 27 -1.98 -5.91 56.24
C PRO A 27 -1.43 -6.98 55.28
N VAL A 28 -0.94 -6.54 54.11
CA VAL A 28 -0.18 -7.39 53.17
C VAL A 28 1.31 -7.08 53.25
N CYS A 29 2.11 -8.09 53.56
CA CYS A 29 3.57 -8.01 53.56
C CYS A 29 4.16 -8.11 52.14
N ILE A 30 5.26 -7.39 51.91
CA ILE A 30 6.19 -7.65 50.82
C ILE A 30 6.90 -8.98 51.10
N MET A 31 6.96 -9.88 50.12
CA MET A 31 7.61 -11.18 50.26
C MET A 31 8.63 -11.43 49.15
N TYR A 32 9.91 -11.24 49.48
CA TYR A 32 11.01 -11.92 48.79
C TYR A 32 10.97 -13.40 49.16
N MET A 33 11.04 -14.31 48.19
CA MET A 33 11.56 -15.66 48.44
C MET A 33 12.42 -16.17 47.30
N SER A 34 13.66 -16.51 47.66
CA SER A 34 14.53 -17.43 46.95
C SER A 34 13.91 -18.83 46.94
N VAL A 35 14.12 -19.60 45.86
CA VAL A 35 13.78 -21.02 45.80
C VAL A 35 15.05 -21.84 45.60
N SER A 36 15.42 -22.56 46.66
CA SER A 36 16.37 -23.67 46.65
C SER A 36 15.68 -24.88 47.31
N ASP A 37 16.22 -26.08 47.07
CA ASP A 37 15.76 -27.38 47.57
C ASP A 37 14.40 -27.90 47.07
N CYS A 38 14.46 -28.81 46.08
CA CYS A 38 13.38 -29.73 45.76
C CYS A 38 13.63 -31.07 46.50
N ARG A 39 12.93 -31.31 47.63
CA ARG A 39 12.93 -32.61 48.32
C ARG A 39 11.61 -33.34 48.10
N TRP A 40 11.67 -34.51 47.47
CA TRP A 40 10.56 -35.47 47.48
C TRP A 40 10.71 -36.44 48.65
N LYS A 41 9.62 -36.67 49.38
CA LYS A 41 9.52 -37.63 50.49
C LYS A 41 8.52 -38.71 50.07
N LEU A 42 8.99 -39.95 49.94
CA LEU A 42 8.15 -41.14 49.76
C LEU A 42 8.46 -42.12 50.90
N LEU A 43 7.41 -42.60 51.56
CA LEU A 43 7.45 -43.58 52.65
C LEU A 43 7.01 -44.93 52.09
N GLY A 44 7.77 -46.01 52.29
CA GLY A 44 7.31 -47.34 51.89
C GLY A 44 8.35 -48.47 51.83
N THR A 45 8.74 -48.99 53.00
CA THR A 45 9.16 -50.40 53.26
C THR A 45 10.37 -51.03 52.52
N ALA A 46 11.07 -51.92 53.24
CA ALA A 46 12.35 -52.50 52.86
C ALA A 46 12.25 -53.77 51.97
N MET A 47 13.29 -54.01 51.15
CA MET A 47 14.01 -55.30 51.04
C MET A 47 15.36 -55.12 50.32
N GLU A 48 16.16 -56.20 50.23
CA GLU A 48 17.62 -56.16 50.18
C GLU A 48 18.27 -56.10 48.78
N SER A 49 19.55 -55.69 48.79
CA SER A 49 20.67 -56.18 47.96
C SER A 49 20.97 -55.64 46.54
N LEU A 50 22.21 -55.15 46.41
CA LEU A 50 23.20 -55.34 45.32
C LEU A 50 23.07 -54.64 43.92
N VAL A 51 24.25 -54.16 43.47
CA VAL A 51 24.75 -53.88 42.09
C VAL A 51 24.77 -52.42 41.57
N ALA A 52 25.88 -52.13 40.86
CA ALA A 52 26.18 -51.00 39.95
C ALA A 52 26.53 -49.61 40.56
N PHE A 53 27.83 -49.37 40.73
CA PHE A 53 28.42 -48.03 40.79
C PHE A 53 28.55 -47.46 39.37
N SER A 54 27.55 -46.71 38.90
CA SER A 54 27.66 -45.94 37.66
C SER A 54 28.26 -44.56 37.94
N PHE A 55 29.52 -44.35 37.54
CA PHE A 55 30.16 -43.03 37.53
C PHE A 55 29.46 -42.14 36.49
N PHE A 56 28.44 -41.38 36.92
CA PHE A 56 27.89 -40.30 36.11
C PHE A 56 28.91 -39.15 36.08
N LEU A 57 29.68 -39.11 35.00
CA LEU A 57 30.49 -37.94 34.66
C LEU A 57 29.53 -36.78 34.41
N CYS A 58 29.39 -35.89 35.39
CA CYS A 58 28.51 -34.73 35.28
C CYS A 58 29.15 -33.69 34.35
N LEU A 59 29.05 -33.96 33.04
CA LEU A 59 29.32 -32.99 31.99
C LEU A 59 28.34 -31.83 32.16
N THR A 60 28.79 -30.79 32.84
CA THR A 60 28.14 -29.48 32.80
C THR A 60 28.27 -28.98 31.38
N TRP A 61 27.21 -29.16 30.58
CA TRP A 61 27.06 -28.45 29.33
C TRP A 61 26.92 -26.97 29.66
N SER A 62 28.03 -26.26 29.66
CA SER A 62 28.01 -24.81 29.49
C SER A 62 27.25 -24.55 28.20
N LYS A 63 26.17 -23.75 28.28
CA LYS A 63 25.56 -23.14 27.10
C LYS A 63 26.71 -22.53 26.30
N ALA A 64 26.91 -22.97 25.06
CA ALA A 64 27.87 -22.30 24.19
C ALA A 64 27.34 -20.88 24.00
N SER A 65 28.09 -19.88 24.46
CA SER A 65 27.80 -18.48 24.13
C SER A 65 27.93 -18.34 22.62
N GLY A 66 26.88 -17.87 21.99
CA GLY A 66 26.81 -17.66 20.54
C GLY A 66 25.87 -16.51 20.21
N ASP A 67 25.80 -15.53 21.12
CA ASP A 67 24.91 -14.39 21.04
C ASP A 67 25.54 -13.35 20.10
N LEU A 68 25.46 -13.63 18.79
CA LEU A 68 25.70 -12.61 17.77
C LEU A 68 24.68 -11.49 17.96
N HIS A 69 25.16 -10.27 18.17
CA HIS A 69 24.33 -9.08 18.09
C HIS A 69 24.37 -8.53 16.66
N ASN A 70 23.25 -8.01 16.19
CA ASN A 70 23.13 -7.34 14.92
C ASN A 70 22.15 -6.16 15.04
N GLY A 71 22.19 -5.27 14.06
CA GLY A 71 21.12 -4.31 13.87
C GLY A 71 21.40 -3.28 12.80
N GLU A 72 20.40 -2.45 12.55
CA GLU A 72 20.47 -1.29 11.68
C GLU A 72 19.97 -0.04 12.42
N ALA A 73 20.60 1.11 12.21
CA ALA A 73 19.97 2.38 12.51
C ALA A 73 20.42 3.47 11.55
N PHE A 74 19.53 4.42 11.23
CA PHE A 74 19.87 5.55 10.36
C PHE A 74 20.39 6.78 11.11
N ILE A 75 21.12 7.62 10.37
CA ILE A 75 21.51 8.99 10.70
C ILE A 75 21.04 9.90 9.56
N THR A 76 20.53 11.08 9.89
CA THR A 76 20.35 12.18 8.94
C THR A 76 21.64 12.99 8.88
N TYR A 77 22.23 13.09 7.69
CA TYR A 77 23.46 13.79 7.39
C TYR A 77 23.14 15.08 6.63
N SER A 78 23.53 16.22 7.16
CA SER A 78 23.18 17.56 6.68
C SER A 78 24.25 18.12 5.74
N THR A 79 23.93 19.13 4.94
CA THR A 79 24.87 19.79 4.01
C THR A 79 26.12 20.35 4.69
N ASP A 80 25.97 20.77 5.94
CA ASP A 80 27.01 21.45 6.73
C ASP A 80 27.74 20.49 7.69
N ASP A 81 27.47 19.17 7.61
CA ASP A 81 28.06 18.17 8.49
C ASP A 81 29.42 17.68 7.93
N ASP A 82 30.49 17.86 8.69
CA ASP A 82 31.80 17.23 8.41
C ASP A 82 31.80 15.72 8.68
N TYR A 83 31.00 15.28 9.67
CA TYR A 83 30.81 13.89 10.07
C TYR A 83 29.61 13.79 11.02
N ARG A 84 29.07 12.58 11.20
CA ARG A 84 28.09 12.27 12.25
C ARG A 84 28.45 10.98 12.96
N CYS A 85 28.09 10.89 14.24
CA CYS A 85 28.29 9.72 15.08
C CYS A 85 26.99 9.31 15.78
N LYS A 86 26.81 8.00 15.97
CA LYS A 86 25.69 7.42 16.70
C LYS A 86 26.18 6.33 17.64
N ARG A 87 25.60 6.30 18.83
CA ARG A 87 25.78 5.23 19.81
C ARG A 87 24.78 4.12 19.54
N PHE A 88 25.25 2.88 19.60
CA PHE A 88 24.49 1.65 19.47
C PHE A 88 24.69 0.87 20.77
N ASP A 89 23.64 0.70 21.54
CA ASP A 89 23.68 -0.10 22.77
C ASP A 89 23.25 -1.54 22.46
N PHE A 90 23.92 -2.52 23.07
CA PHE A 90 23.57 -3.94 22.95
C PHE A 90 22.38 -4.28 23.86
N ASP A 91 21.66 -5.35 23.54
CA ASP A 91 20.52 -5.81 24.34
C ASP A 91 20.97 -6.06 25.81
N PRO A 92 20.32 -5.43 26.81
CA PRO A 92 20.68 -5.62 28.22
C PRO A 92 20.59 -7.06 28.74
N SER A 93 19.85 -7.94 28.05
CA SER A 93 19.66 -9.35 28.41
C SER A 93 20.80 -10.27 27.93
N SER A 94 21.50 -9.92 26.86
CA SER A 94 22.68 -10.62 26.32
C SER A 94 23.94 -9.76 26.46
N LYS A 95 24.38 -9.52 27.70
CA LYS A 95 25.63 -8.77 27.92
C LYS A 95 26.83 -9.60 27.47
N ALA A 96 27.63 -9.04 26.55
CA ALA A 96 28.92 -9.62 26.18
C ALA A 96 29.79 -9.86 27.42
N THR A 97 30.39 -11.04 27.49
CA THR A 97 31.23 -11.50 28.58
C THR A 97 32.68 -11.04 28.42
N ASN A 98 33.17 -10.89 27.19
CA ASN A 98 34.54 -10.51 26.86
C ASN A 98 34.62 -9.21 26.02
N ASN A 99 35.76 -9.00 25.34
CA ASN A 99 35.92 -7.90 24.40
C ASN A 99 35.15 -8.23 23.11
N VAL A 100 34.38 -7.25 22.63
CA VAL A 100 33.49 -7.41 21.48
C VAL A 100 34.17 -6.92 20.20
N HIS A 101 34.05 -7.71 19.14
CA HIS A 101 34.42 -7.33 17.79
C HIS A 101 33.19 -6.85 17.03
N ILE A 102 33.34 -5.85 16.16
CA ILE A 102 32.22 -5.24 15.42
C ILE A 102 32.64 -5.11 13.96
N GLN A 103 31.71 -5.45 13.07
CA GLN A 103 31.76 -5.05 11.66
C GLN A 103 30.63 -4.07 11.39
N LEU A 104 30.95 -2.89 10.85
CA LEU A 104 30.04 -1.75 10.68
C LEU A 104 30.04 -1.29 9.22
N ARG A 105 28.88 -1.28 8.57
CA ARG A 105 28.74 -0.90 7.16
C ARG A 105 27.63 0.09 6.92
N LEU A 106 27.69 0.69 5.74
CA LEU A 106 26.82 1.77 5.32
C LEU A 106 25.86 1.30 4.23
N ARG A 107 24.60 1.68 4.39
CA ARG A 107 23.57 1.60 3.37
C ARG A 107 23.03 2.98 3.04
N LEU A 108 23.13 3.39 1.78
CA LEU A 108 22.71 4.71 1.32
C LEU A 108 22.23 4.68 -0.14
N PHE A 109 21.08 5.31 -0.38
CA PHE A 109 20.46 5.37 -1.71
C PHE A 109 21.14 6.37 -2.67
N ALA A 110 22.13 7.13 -2.21
CA ALA A 110 22.92 8.03 -3.03
C ALA A 110 24.07 7.29 -3.75
N TYR A 111 24.61 7.90 -4.79
CA TYR A 111 25.85 7.47 -5.47
C TYR A 111 27.11 8.21 -4.95
N ASN A 112 27.02 8.74 -3.73
CA ASN A 112 28.13 9.40 -3.05
C ASN A 112 28.85 8.32 -2.23
N ALA A 113 30.16 8.14 -2.39
CA ALA A 113 30.89 7.23 -1.51
C ALA A 113 30.88 7.77 -0.07
N ALA A 114 30.92 6.88 0.91
CA ALA A 114 30.91 7.21 2.33
C ALA A 114 31.76 6.20 3.09
N VAL A 115 32.40 6.65 4.17
CA VAL A 115 33.26 5.80 5.01
C VAL A 115 32.79 5.83 6.45
N SER A 116 32.98 4.72 7.15
CA SER A 116 32.56 4.55 8.54
C SER A 116 33.63 3.93 9.40
N TRP A 117 33.72 4.40 10.64
CA TRP A 117 34.66 3.93 11.64
C TRP A 117 34.00 3.85 13.02
N ILE A 118 34.72 3.27 13.97
CA ILE A 118 34.28 3.12 15.36
C ILE A 118 35.16 4.01 16.26
N GLU A 119 34.53 4.82 17.10
CA GLU A 119 35.18 5.70 18.08
C GLU A 119 35.29 5.05 19.47
N SER A 120 34.39 4.13 19.81
CA SER A 120 34.40 3.49 21.13
C SER A 120 33.74 2.12 21.07
N VAL A 121 34.32 1.11 21.71
CA VAL A 121 33.71 -0.21 21.90
C VAL A 121 33.67 -0.54 23.39
N SER A 122 32.58 -1.16 23.83
CA SER A 122 32.37 -1.65 25.19
C SER A 122 31.55 -2.93 25.19
N LYS A 123 31.44 -3.61 26.34
CA LYS A 123 30.61 -4.81 26.51
C LYS A 123 29.09 -4.56 26.43
N VAL A 124 28.67 -3.31 26.30
CA VAL A 124 27.26 -2.89 26.31
C VAL A 124 26.88 -2.06 25.08
N GLY A 125 27.79 -1.90 24.11
CA GLY A 125 27.56 -1.09 22.93
C GLY A 125 28.82 -0.42 22.38
N PHE A 126 28.65 0.30 21.28
CA PHE A 126 29.71 1.03 20.58
C PHE A 126 29.24 2.38 20.05
N THR A 127 30.17 3.21 19.58
CA THR A 127 29.88 4.44 18.84
C THR A 127 30.45 4.30 17.44
N GLY A 128 29.58 4.27 16.44
CA GLY A 128 29.95 4.32 15.02
C GLY A 128 29.83 5.73 14.48
N CYS A 129 30.69 6.09 13.54
CA CYS A 129 30.68 7.39 12.86
C CYS A 129 30.73 7.21 11.34
N VAL A 130 30.33 8.26 10.62
CA VAL A 130 30.26 8.31 9.16
C VAL A 130 30.57 9.71 8.63
N THR A 131 31.24 9.76 7.48
CA THR A 131 31.37 10.96 6.63
C THR A 131 31.23 10.58 5.16
N VAL A 132 30.95 11.57 4.30
CA VAL A 132 30.71 11.40 2.85
C VAL A 132 31.87 11.97 2.02
N SER A 133 32.17 11.35 0.88
CA SER A 133 33.35 11.66 0.06
C SER A 133 33.21 12.93 -0.81
N GLY A 134 32.09 13.64 -0.75
CA GLY A 134 31.79 14.74 -1.66
C GLY A 134 30.49 15.46 -1.31
N PRO A 135 30.23 16.62 -1.93
CA PRO A 135 29.11 17.48 -1.58
C PRO A 135 27.77 16.78 -1.75
N ILE A 136 26.81 17.19 -0.93
CA ILE A 136 25.43 16.76 -0.96
C ILE A 136 24.54 17.99 -1.12
N ASP A 137 23.65 17.97 -2.11
CA ASP A 137 22.78 19.13 -2.43
C ASP A 137 21.56 19.21 -1.48
N GLN A 138 21.29 18.11 -0.77
CA GLN A 138 20.21 17.92 0.19
C GLN A 138 20.67 16.96 1.28
N GLY A 139 20.02 16.99 2.45
CA GLY A 139 20.37 16.08 3.54
C GLY A 139 20.15 14.61 3.17
N LEU A 140 21.15 13.77 3.43
CA LEU A 140 21.10 12.32 3.17
C LEU A 140 20.62 11.54 4.40
N THR A 141 19.88 10.46 4.17
CA THR A 141 19.66 9.43 5.19
C THR A 141 20.63 8.29 4.94
N ILE A 142 21.56 8.06 5.88
CA ILE A 142 22.55 6.99 5.81
C ILE A 142 22.20 5.96 6.89
N TYR A 143 22.00 4.72 6.48
CA TYR A 143 21.77 3.58 7.36
C TYR A 143 23.11 2.96 7.74
N MET A 144 23.24 2.59 9.01
CA MET A 144 24.42 1.95 9.58
C MET A 144 24.02 0.55 10.03
N THR A 145 24.42 -0.46 9.25
CA THR A 145 24.22 -1.89 9.54
C THR A 145 25.44 -2.43 10.26
N TRP A 146 25.24 -3.31 11.23
CA TRP A 146 26.36 -3.86 11.99
C TRP A 146 26.09 -5.26 12.54
N ILE A 147 27.18 -5.96 12.79
CA ILE A 147 27.23 -7.17 13.63
C ILE A 147 28.26 -6.98 14.73
N ALA A 148 28.03 -7.60 15.89
CA ALA A 148 28.94 -7.58 17.04
C ALA A 148 28.98 -8.96 17.73
N PHE A 149 30.19 -9.48 17.96
CA PHE A 149 30.45 -10.86 18.37
C PHE A 149 31.70 -10.98 19.26
N GLU A 150 31.88 -12.11 19.93
CA GLU A 150 33.11 -12.41 20.67
C GLU A 150 34.09 -13.24 19.81
N PRO A 151 35.42 -13.14 20.01
CA PRO A 151 36.39 -13.97 19.30
C PRO A 151 36.14 -15.48 19.45
N ALA A 152 35.55 -15.89 20.59
CA ALA A 152 35.20 -17.27 20.86
C ALA A 152 34.23 -17.87 19.84
N ASP A 153 33.36 -17.05 19.25
CA ASP A 153 32.29 -17.47 18.34
C ASP A 153 32.83 -17.99 17.00
N VAL A 154 34.02 -17.54 16.60
CA VAL A 154 34.62 -17.85 15.29
C VAL A 154 35.83 -18.79 15.35
N ASN A 155 36.34 -19.12 16.55
CA ASN A 155 37.57 -19.90 16.82
C ASN A 155 37.70 -21.27 16.09
N ARG A 156 36.65 -21.79 15.45
CA ARG A 156 36.67 -23.05 14.68
C ARG A 156 36.57 -22.87 13.17
N VAL A 157 36.17 -21.69 12.71
CA VAL A 157 35.86 -21.40 11.30
C VAL A 157 36.58 -20.15 10.78
N GLY A 158 37.34 -19.45 11.63
CA GLY A 158 38.14 -18.31 11.20
C GLY A 158 38.85 -17.57 12.33
N ILE A 159 39.21 -16.32 12.05
CA ILE A 159 39.96 -15.45 12.95
C ILE A 159 39.22 -14.14 13.21
N ALA A 160 39.28 -13.68 14.46
CA ALA A 160 38.85 -12.35 14.88
C ALA A 160 40.02 -11.63 15.58
N ARG A 161 40.49 -10.50 15.05
CA ARG A 161 41.66 -9.78 15.55
C ARG A 161 41.48 -8.25 15.48
N VAL A 162 42.29 -7.54 16.26
CA VAL A 162 42.44 -6.09 16.14
C VAL A 162 43.90 -5.77 15.91
N ASN A 163 44.22 -5.23 14.74
CA ASN A 163 45.60 -4.90 14.36
C ASN A 163 45.80 -3.38 14.35
N ASN A 164 46.97 -2.91 14.78
CA ASN A 164 47.34 -1.49 14.72
C ASN A 164 47.82 -1.14 13.30
N VAL A 165 47.40 0.02 12.79
CA VAL A 165 47.94 0.58 11.54
C VAL A 165 49.09 1.53 11.90
N PRO A 166 50.31 1.35 11.36
CA PRO A 166 51.42 2.28 11.59
C PRO A 166 51.12 3.64 10.97
N PHE A 167 51.56 4.71 11.64
CA PHE A 167 51.51 6.11 11.19
C PHE A 167 51.75 6.28 9.67
N TRP A 168 50.94 7.12 9.03
CA TRP A 168 51.17 7.62 7.68
C TRP A 168 50.65 9.06 7.52
N THR A 169 50.98 9.71 6.40
CA THR A 169 50.63 11.13 6.16
C THR A 169 49.91 11.41 4.84
N THR A 170 49.99 10.50 3.87
CA THR A 170 49.23 10.61 2.62
C THR A 170 49.20 9.27 1.89
N GLY A 171 48.24 9.10 0.98
CA GLY A 171 48.10 7.90 0.16
C GLY A 171 47.55 6.71 0.94
N SER A 172 47.87 5.50 0.49
CA SER A 172 47.34 4.27 1.04
C SER A 172 48.34 3.59 1.97
N LYS A 173 47.86 3.05 3.09
CA LYS A 173 48.66 2.34 4.09
C LYS A 173 48.17 0.91 4.24
N CYS A 174 49.02 -0.05 3.87
CA CYS A 174 48.74 -1.47 4.01
C CYS A 174 49.48 -2.09 5.21
N ILE A 175 48.84 -3.06 5.86
CA ILE A 175 49.44 -3.96 6.86
C ILE A 175 49.19 -5.42 6.48
N ALA A 176 50.20 -6.27 6.67
CA ALA A 176 50.05 -7.72 6.50
C ALA A 176 49.36 -8.33 7.72
N VAL A 177 48.47 -9.29 7.47
CA VAL A 177 47.73 -10.07 8.47
C VAL A 177 48.04 -11.54 8.23
N LEU A 178 48.90 -12.11 9.08
CA LEU A 178 49.17 -13.54 9.07
C LEU A 178 47.96 -14.30 9.63
N THR A 179 47.56 -15.38 8.95
CA THR A 179 46.43 -16.23 9.35
C THR A 179 46.82 -17.30 10.37
N ASP A 180 48.10 -17.43 10.71
CA ASP A 180 48.67 -18.47 11.58
C ASP A 180 48.24 -19.90 11.20
N SER A 181 48.16 -20.17 9.89
CA SER A 181 47.75 -21.46 9.31
C SER A 181 46.37 -21.95 9.76
N GLN A 182 45.45 -21.03 10.12
CA GLN A 182 44.07 -21.37 10.48
C GLN A 182 43.22 -21.82 9.26
N PHE A 183 43.67 -21.55 8.03
CA PHE A 183 42.96 -21.91 6.81
C PHE A 183 43.80 -22.81 5.90
N ASN A 184 43.16 -23.81 5.29
CA ASN A 184 43.79 -24.69 4.28
C ASN A 184 43.65 -24.12 2.84
N THR A 185 42.71 -23.21 2.65
CA THR A 185 42.43 -22.44 1.43
C THR A 185 42.37 -20.96 1.83
N PRO A 186 42.35 -19.99 0.90
CA PRO A 186 41.99 -18.62 1.25
C PRO A 186 40.67 -18.57 2.04
N PRO A 187 40.53 -17.69 3.05
CA PRO A 187 39.27 -17.48 3.74
C PRO A 187 38.22 -16.97 2.75
N SER A 188 37.05 -17.60 2.71
CA SER A 188 35.98 -17.28 1.75
C SER A 188 35.23 -15.98 2.07
N LEU A 189 35.43 -15.39 3.24
CA LEU A 189 34.85 -14.10 3.62
C LEU A 189 35.83 -13.32 4.50
N VAL A 190 36.16 -12.09 4.12
CA VAL A 190 36.95 -11.15 4.91
C VAL A 190 36.14 -9.88 5.18
N PHE A 191 36.07 -9.43 6.44
CA PHE A 191 35.41 -8.20 6.88
C PHE A 191 36.31 -7.32 7.74
N LEU A 192 36.37 -6.02 7.42
CA LEU A 192 37.34 -5.06 7.97
C LEU A 192 36.70 -3.76 8.45
N THR A 193 36.86 -3.35 9.70
CA THR A 193 36.27 -2.08 10.20
C THR A 193 37.30 -1.21 10.91
N VAL A 194 37.40 0.06 10.51
CA VAL A 194 38.32 1.04 11.12
C VAL A 194 37.89 1.39 12.55
N ILE A 195 38.85 1.45 13.47
CA ILE A 195 38.69 1.88 14.86
C ILE A 195 39.67 3.01 15.16
N HIS A 196 39.16 4.17 15.56
CA HIS A 196 39.95 5.26 16.12
C HIS A 196 40.17 5.04 17.62
N THR A 197 41.27 5.54 18.19
CA THR A 197 41.56 5.32 19.63
C THR A 197 41.89 6.57 20.43
N ASN A 198 42.63 7.54 19.89
CA ASN A 198 42.88 8.84 20.51
C ASN A 198 43.58 9.82 19.52
N PRO A 199 43.20 11.10 19.41
CA PRO A 199 42.00 11.71 19.97
C PRO A 199 40.74 11.17 19.28
N LEU A 200 39.71 10.89 20.08
CA LEU A 200 38.42 10.48 19.54
C LEU A 200 37.78 11.66 18.77
N LYS A 201 37.08 11.34 17.69
CA LYS A 201 36.41 12.26 16.75
C LYS A 201 37.35 13.07 15.85
N ASN A 202 38.54 12.55 15.56
CA ASN A 202 39.37 13.12 14.52
C ASN A 202 38.83 12.73 13.13
N VAL A 203 38.26 13.68 12.40
CA VAL A 203 37.71 13.44 11.04
C VAL A 203 38.83 13.28 10.02
N HIS A 204 40.02 13.82 10.30
CA HIS A 204 41.18 13.71 9.40
C HIS A 204 41.62 12.24 9.20
N ASP A 205 41.40 11.38 10.22
CA ASP A 205 41.68 9.94 10.17
C ASP A 205 40.64 9.13 9.36
N ALA A 206 39.59 9.77 8.81
CA ALA A 206 38.55 9.09 8.04
C ALA A 206 39.13 8.46 6.77
N ALA A 207 39.07 7.13 6.68
CA ALA A 207 39.69 6.36 5.63
C ALA A 207 38.74 5.33 5.00
N SER A 208 38.90 5.07 3.70
CA SER A 208 38.34 3.86 3.09
C SER A 208 39.19 2.64 3.45
N ILE A 209 38.63 1.43 3.37
CA ILE A 209 39.30 0.20 3.79
C ILE A 209 38.89 -1.00 2.93
N TRP A 210 39.86 -1.82 2.55
CA TRP A 210 39.65 -3.03 1.75
C TRP A 210 40.70 -4.11 2.04
N ALA A 211 40.41 -5.35 1.63
CA ALA A 211 41.33 -6.48 1.67
C ALA A 211 42.10 -6.60 0.35
N GLU A 212 43.36 -7.04 0.42
CA GLU A 212 44.25 -7.17 -0.74
C GLU A 212 45.03 -8.49 -0.69
N GLU A 213 45.14 -9.17 -1.83
CA GLU A 213 45.92 -10.40 -2.01
C GLU A 213 45.57 -11.49 -0.97
N VAL A 214 44.32 -11.97 -0.96
CA VAL A 214 43.84 -12.87 0.10
C VAL A 214 44.28 -14.32 -0.12
N THR A 215 45.14 -14.82 0.76
CA THR A 215 45.66 -16.20 0.69
C THR A 215 45.33 -17.02 1.94
N ALA A 216 45.59 -18.33 1.89
CA ALA A 216 45.44 -19.21 3.05
C ALA A 216 46.35 -18.82 4.24
N THR A 217 47.51 -18.20 3.97
CA THR A 217 48.57 -17.91 4.95
C THR A 217 48.64 -16.45 5.40
N GLU A 218 48.30 -15.52 4.51
CA GLU A 218 48.30 -14.08 4.77
C GLU A 218 47.36 -13.32 3.85
N PHE A 219 46.98 -12.12 4.25
CA PHE A 219 46.36 -11.11 3.39
C PHE A 219 46.79 -9.71 3.84
N LYS A 220 46.59 -8.71 3.00
CA LYS A 220 46.82 -7.31 3.34
C LYS A 220 45.51 -6.62 3.70
N VAL A 221 45.59 -5.73 4.68
CA VAL A 221 44.53 -4.77 5.02
C VAL A 221 45.04 -3.40 4.64
N CYS A 222 44.38 -2.76 3.67
CA CYS A 222 44.78 -1.46 3.15
C CYS A 222 43.74 -0.40 3.51
N LEU A 223 44.24 0.76 3.93
CA LEU A 223 43.44 1.95 4.23
C LEU A 223 43.90 3.10 3.35
N ARG A 224 43.01 4.02 2.99
CA ARG A 224 43.39 5.29 2.33
C ARG A 224 42.63 6.46 2.91
N GLU A 225 43.33 7.57 3.13
CA GLU A 225 42.72 8.86 3.51
C GLU A 225 41.57 9.25 2.57
N LEU A 226 40.43 9.67 3.14
CA LEU A 226 39.28 10.13 2.34
C LEU A 226 39.53 11.48 1.69
N LYS A 227 40.14 12.40 2.45
CA LYS A 227 40.58 13.72 1.99
C LYS A 227 42.09 13.63 1.76
N ASN A 228 42.56 13.85 0.53
CA ASN A 228 43.99 13.83 0.25
C ASN A 228 44.70 14.97 1.00
N PHE A 229 45.85 14.68 1.61
CA PHE A 229 46.68 15.64 2.37
C PHE A 229 46.03 16.18 3.65
N ASP A 230 45.11 15.43 4.29
CA ASP A 230 44.44 15.89 5.52
C ASP A 230 45.35 15.84 6.78
N GLY A 231 46.59 15.35 6.64
CA GLY A 231 47.67 15.58 7.59
C GLY A 231 48.31 14.30 8.12
N ILE A 232 48.25 14.11 9.43
CA ILE A 232 48.80 12.94 10.12
C ILE A 232 47.66 11.97 10.40
N HIS A 233 47.87 10.70 10.05
CA HIS A 233 47.00 9.58 10.37
C HIS A 233 47.69 8.70 11.41
N GLU A 234 47.19 8.69 12.65
CA GLU A 234 47.79 7.93 13.76
C GLU A 234 46.75 7.36 14.74
N ASN A 235 47.18 6.41 15.59
CA ASN A 235 46.31 5.78 16.60
C ASN A 235 45.08 5.03 16.01
N ILE A 236 45.18 4.63 14.74
CA ILE A 236 44.18 3.85 13.99
C ILE A 236 44.42 2.35 14.14
N ARG A 237 43.34 1.59 14.27
CA ARG A 237 43.33 0.12 14.28
C ARG A 237 42.26 -0.42 13.34
N VAL A 238 42.34 -1.69 12.98
CA VAL A 238 41.31 -2.38 12.20
C VAL A 238 40.77 -3.57 12.97
N ASN A 239 39.45 -3.68 13.04
CA ASN A 239 38.72 -4.87 13.44
C ASN A 239 38.63 -5.85 12.26
N ILE A 240 39.22 -7.02 12.40
CA ILE A 240 39.36 -8.02 11.35
C ILE A 240 38.51 -9.22 11.72
N LEU A 241 37.67 -9.67 10.78
CA LEU A 241 36.98 -10.94 10.79
C LEU A 241 37.29 -11.64 9.47
N ALA A 242 37.94 -12.80 9.50
CA ALA A 242 38.10 -13.63 8.30
C ALA A 242 37.57 -15.04 8.59
N LEU A 243 36.82 -15.63 7.66
CA LEU A 243 36.05 -16.86 7.85
C LEU A 243 36.20 -17.79 6.64
N SER A 244 36.26 -19.10 6.88
CA SER A 244 36.08 -20.13 5.84
C SER A 244 34.60 -20.43 5.57
N SER A 245 33.74 -20.13 6.54
CA SER A 245 32.29 -20.26 6.47
C SER A 245 31.64 -19.48 7.60
N VAL A 246 30.37 -19.10 7.42
CA VAL A 246 29.57 -18.48 8.47
C VAL A 246 29.41 -19.44 9.67
N PRO A 247 29.66 -19.02 10.91
CA PRO A 247 29.45 -19.86 12.09
C PRO A 247 28.01 -20.38 12.19
N SER A 248 27.83 -21.70 12.32
CA SER A 248 26.49 -22.32 12.39
C SER A 248 25.57 -21.89 13.54
N ALA A 249 26.12 -21.17 14.54
CA ALA A 249 25.34 -20.59 15.63
C ALA A 249 24.80 -19.18 15.31
N TRP A 250 25.28 -18.53 14.25
CA TRP A 250 24.88 -17.18 13.87
C TRP A 250 23.59 -17.20 13.01
N PRO A 251 22.65 -16.27 13.21
CA PRO A 251 21.43 -16.11 12.40
C PRO A 251 21.71 -15.46 11.02
N ILE A 252 22.71 -15.96 10.30
CA ILE A 252 23.16 -15.47 9.00
C ILE A 252 23.01 -16.62 7.98
N PRO A 253 21.89 -16.70 7.24
CA PRO A 253 21.65 -17.79 6.29
C PRO A 253 22.45 -17.68 5.00
N ILE A 254 23.04 -16.51 4.69
CA ILE A 254 23.83 -16.27 3.48
C ILE A 254 25.09 -15.48 3.85
N GLY A 255 26.25 -16.07 3.54
CA GLY A 255 27.55 -15.39 3.43
C GLY A 255 28.20 -15.82 2.12
N ASP A 256 28.48 -14.88 1.23
CA ASP A 256 28.71 -15.09 -0.20
C ASP A 256 29.43 -13.87 -0.82
N GLU A 257 29.75 -13.90 -2.11
CA GLU A 257 30.56 -12.87 -2.79
C GLU A 257 29.84 -12.21 -3.98
N ILE A 258 30.20 -10.96 -4.28
CA ILE A 258 29.76 -10.24 -5.49
C ILE A 258 30.97 -9.85 -6.31
N ASN A 259 31.17 -10.56 -7.42
CA ASN A 259 32.26 -10.28 -8.37
C ASN A 259 31.93 -9.08 -9.27
N PHE A 260 32.80 -8.06 -9.29
CA PHE A 260 32.79 -6.92 -10.21
C PHE A 260 33.92 -7.11 -11.25
N PRO A 261 33.64 -7.77 -12.40
CA PRO A 261 34.65 -8.09 -13.42
C PRO A 261 35.12 -6.88 -14.22
N ASN A 262 34.32 -5.81 -14.19
CA ASN A 262 34.61 -4.49 -14.71
C ASN A 262 34.91 -4.43 -16.23
N ASP A 263 33.88 -4.77 -16.98
CA ASP A 263 33.76 -4.75 -18.42
C ASP A 263 32.96 -3.54 -18.95
N ILE A 264 32.46 -2.65 -18.08
CA ILE A 264 31.46 -1.62 -18.41
C ILE A 264 31.87 -0.24 -17.90
N ILE A 265 31.93 0.73 -18.82
CA ILE A 265 32.14 2.16 -18.52
C ILE A 265 30.90 2.74 -17.81
N GLN A 266 31.10 3.35 -16.65
CA GLN A 266 30.01 3.92 -15.85
C GLN A 266 29.54 5.29 -16.37
N THR A 267 28.29 5.61 -16.11
CA THR A 267 27.63 6.84 -16.60
C THR A 267 27.38 7.86 -15.49
N GLU A 268 27.12 9.11 -15.88
CA GLU A 268 26.73 10.20 -14.97
C GLU A 268 25.49 9.84 -14.13
N THR A 269 24.58 9.01 -14.65
CA THR A 269 23.37 8.55 -13.93
C THR A 269 23.68 7.75 -12.65
N THR A 270 24.85 7.12 -12.57
CA THR A 270 25.35 6.43 -11.36
C THR A 270 26.39 7.27 -10.60
N LYS A 271 26.55 8.55 -10.95
CA LYS A 271 27.69 9.39 -10.57
C LYS A 271 29.05 8.66 -10.73
N TYR A 272 29.19 7.86 -11.79
CA TYR A 272 30.37 7.03 -12.05
C TYR A 272 30.67 6.02 -10.91
N SER A 273 29.64 5.33 -10.42
CA SER A 273 29.79 4.25 -9.41
C SER A 273 29.54 2.91 -10.06
N PHE A 274 30.37 1.91 -9.77
CA PHE A 274 30.15 0.54 -10.23
C PHE A 274 29.10 -0.10 -9.33
N CYS A 275 27.87 -0.26 -9.82
CA CYS A 275 26.76 -0.84 -9.07
C CYS A 275 26.30 -2.16 -9.67
N LYS A 276 26.13 -3.18 -8.83
CA LYS A 276 25.65 -4.50 -9.22
C LYS A 276 24.52 -4.94 -8.31
N GLN A 277 23.38 -5.25 -8.92
CA GLN A 277 22.26 -5.89 -8.25
C GLN A 277 22.38 -7.41 -8.40
N ILE A 278 22.21 -8.12 -7.28
CA ILE A 278 22.05 -9.57 -7.22
C ILE A 278 20.66 -9.92 -6.67
N THR A 279 20.24 -11.15 -6.92
CA THR A 279 19.03 -11.74 -6.32
C THR A 279 19.48 -12.83 -5.35
N PHE A 280 18.96 -12.82 -4.12
CA PHE A 280 19.25 -13.87 -3.14
C PHE A 280 18.73 -15.22 -3.63
N SER A 281 19.47 -16.29 -3.33
CA SER A 281 19.06 -17.66 -3.67
C SER A 281 17.73 -18.09 -3.03
N LYS A 282 17.35 -17.45 -1.92
CA LYS A 282 16.06 -17.58 -1.24
C LYS A 282 15.62 -16.20 -0.72
N PRO A 283 14.32 -15.87 -0.74
CA PRO A 283 13.82 -14.63 -0.19
C PRO A 283 13.86 -14.64 1.35
N PHE A 284 13.98 -13.47 1.96
CA PHE A 284 13.89 -13.25 3.39
C PHE A 284 12.47 -12.86 3.82
N TYR A 285 12.09 -13.25 5.03
CA TYR A 285 10.79 -12.91 5.64
C TYR A 285 10.63 -11.39 5.84
N ARG A 286 11.70 -10.73 6.26
CA ARG A 286 11.83 -9.27 6.42
C ARG A 286 13.08 -8.81 5.65
N ILE A 287 13.27 -7.50 5.46
CA ILE A 287 14.49 -7.00 4.81
C ILE A 287 15.69 -7.36 5.71
N PRO A 288 16.72 -8.07 5.20
CA PRO A 288 17.88 -8.44 5.99
C PRO A 288 18.81 -7.25 6.26
N GLU A 289 19.55 -7.26 7.37
CA GLU A 289 20.72 -6.39 7.48
C GLU A 289 21.87 -6.96 6.66
N ILE A 290 22.71 -6.09 6.09
CA ILE A 290 23.82 -6.48 5.22
C ILE A 290 25.12 -5.91 5.77
N VAL A 291 26.17 -6.73 5.84
CA VAL A 291 27.55 -6.26 6.00
C VAL A 291 28.37 -6.72 4.79
N THR A 292 29.07 -5.78 4.15
CA THR A 292 29.93 -5.97 2.96
C THR A 292 31.42 -5.84 3.33
N THR A 293 32.35 -6.16 2.43
CA THR A 293 33.74 -5.67 2.40
C THR A 293 34.31 -5.86 1.01
N ALA A 294 34.97 -4.85 0.46
CA ALA A 294 35.72 -5.00 -0.79
C ALA A 294 37.04 -5.75 -0.58
N GLU A 295 37.34 -6.61 -1.54
CA GLU A 295 38.53 -7.44 -1.67
C GLU A 295 39.06 -7.30 -3.09
N HIS A 296 40.37 -7.14 -3.22
CA HIS A 296 41.05 -6.92 -4.49
C HIS A 296 42.22 -7.89 -4.63
N ASP A 297 42.24 -8.60 -5.74
CA ASP A 297 43.40 -9.39 -6.15
C ASP A 297 44.24 -8.56 -7.12
N LYS A 298 45.45 -8.23 -6.68
CA LYS A 298 46.43 -7.46 -7.43
C LYS A 298 46.67 -8.06 -8.82
N ASN A 299 46.29 -7.33 -9.87
CA ASN A 299 46.59 -7.69 -11.26
C ASN A 299 47.48 -6.64 -11.94
N THR A 300 47.03 -5.39 -12.03
CA THR A 300 47.75 -4.28 -12.68
C THR A 300 48.09 -3.13 -11.74
N ILE A 301 47.36 -2.96 -10.64
CA ILE A 301 47.55 -1.84 -9.69
C ILE A 301 48.15 -2.34 -8.38
N ASP A 302 49.24 -1.70 -7.93
CA ASP A 302 49.80 -1.94 -6.60
C ASP A 302 48.85 -1.45 -5.49
N PRO A 303 48.64 -2.20 -4.40
CA PRO A 303 47.74 -1.83 -3.29
C PRO A 303 48.01 -0.44 -2.70
N GLU A 304 49.28 0.01 -2.66
CA GLU A 304 49.69 1.32 -2.15
C GLU A 304 49.21 2.50 -3.04
N ASN A 305 48.89 2.22 -4.30
CA ASN A 305 48.35 3.17 -5.27
C ASN A 305 46.82 3.08 -5.42
N ASN A 306 46.19 2.05 -4.85
CA ASN A 306 44.75 1.81 -4.95
C ASN A 306 43.95 2.56 -3.88
N ALA A 307 42.64 2.68 -4.08
CA ALA A 307 41.67 3.07 -3.06
C ALA A 307 40.35 2.41 -3.43
N ILE A 308 39.70 1.70 -2.52
CA ILE A 308 38.36 1.15 -2.76
C ILE A 308 37.42 1.58 -1.64
N SER A 309 36.18 1.91 -1.99
CA SER A 309 35.08 2.19 -1.07
C SER A 309 33.80 1.58 -1.61
N GLU A 310 33.23 0.62 -0.88
CA GLU A 310 31.94 0.00 -1.19
C GLU A 310 30.83 0.41 -0.22
N TRP A 311 29.58 0.36 -0.68
CA TRP A 311 28.41 0.55 0.16
C TRP A 311 27.21 -0.22 -0.40
N THR A 312 26.27 -0.55 0.49
CA THR A 312 24.99 -1.12 0.07
C THR A 312 24.07 0.00 -0.42
N ARG A 313 23.53 -0.11 -1.64
CA ARG A 313 22.66 0.92 -2.22
C ARG A 313 21.19 0.67 -1.92
N SER A 314 20.73 -0.55 -2.19
CA SER A 314 19.36 -0.98 -1.92
C SER A 314 19.31 -2.44 -1.45
N VAL A 315 18.35 -2.74 -0.58
CA VAL A 315 18.10 -4.09 -0.06
C VAL A 315 16.59 -4.29 -0.02
N SER A 316 16.13 -5.43 -0.51
CA SER A 316 14.75 -5.89 -0.40
C SER A 316 14.71 -7.28 0.23
N LYS A 317 13.54 -7.90 0.30
CA LYS A 317 13.41 -9.31 0.69
C LYS A 317 14.10 -10.27 -0.29
N THR A 318 14.34 -9.85 -1.53
CA THR A 318 14.77 -10.72 -2.64
C THR A 318 16.07 -10.29 -3.30
N GLN A 319 16.49 -9.03 -3.13
CA GLN A 319 17.57 -8.41 -3.89
C GLN A 319 18.50 -7.61 -2.99
N LEU A 320 19.77 -7.57 -3.37
CA LEU A 320 20.82 -6.73 -2.81
C LEU A 320 21.50 -6.00 -3.96
N GLU A 321 21.61 -4.68 -3.85
CA GLU A 321 22.40 -3.85 -4.75
C GLU A 321 23.58 -3.26 -3.97
N VAL A 322 24.80 -3.60 -4.40
CA VAL A 322 26.04 -3.03 -3.86
C VAL A 322 26.64 -2.12 -4.91
N CYS A 323 27.15 -0.98 -4.46
CA CYS A 323 27.95 -0.06 -5.27
C CYS A 323 29.36 0.06 -4.71
N LEU A 324 30.33 0.29 -5.59
CA LEU A 324 31.69 0.64 -5.21
C LEU A 324 32.25 1.74 -6.09
N LYS A 325 33.31 2.38 -5.59
CA LYS A 325 34.20 3.25 -6.33
C LYS A 325 35.64 2.91 -6.01
N ASP A 326 36.50 3.09 -7.00
CA ASP A 326 37.94 3.05 -6.86
C ASP A 326 38.62 4.27 -7.50
N ILE A 327 39.95 4.39 -7.36
CA ILE A 327 40.70 5.62 -7.67
C ILE A 327 41.08 5.77 -9.16
N GLN A 328 40.28 5.22 -10.07
CA GLN A 328 40.66 5.09 -11.48
C GLN A 328 40.19 6.21 -12.38
N ARG A 329 40.83 6.27 -13.56
CA ARG A 329 40.46 7.22 -14.60
C ARG A 329 39.13 6.80 -15.21
N TYR A 330 38.31 7.78 -15.56
CA TYR A 330 37.03 7.57 -16.25
C TYR A 330 37.15 6.77 -17.57
N ASP A 331 38.31 6.81 -18.24
CA ASP A 331 38.61 6.10 -19.49
C ASP A 331 39.35 4.76 -19.29
N ALA A 332 39.51 4.30 -18.05
CA ALA A 332 40.20 3.06 -17.70
C ALA A 332 39.27 2.03 -17.04
N SER A 333 39.68 0.76 -17.09
CA SER A 333 39.03 -0.35 -16.39
C SER A 333 39.84 -0.74 -15.16
N HIS A 334 39.19 -0.79 -14.00
CA HIS A 334 39.70 -1.43 -12.80
C HIS A 334 39.96 -2.94 -12.93
N ASP A 335 41.00 -3.38 -12.20
CA ASP A 335 41.28 -4.77 -11.86
C ASP A 335 40.04 -5.38 -11.17
N PRO A 336 39.67 -6.65 -11.40
CA PRO A 336 38.46 -7.23 -10.80
C PRO A 336 38.41 -7.07 -9.27
N ILE A 337 37.27 -6.61 -8.76
CA ILE A 337 37.02 -6.43 -7.32
C ILE A 337 35.94 -7.42 -6.89
N THR A 338 36.15 -8.09 -5.77
CA THR A 338 35.17 -8.96 -5.12
C THR A 338 34.60 -8.25 -3.90
N VAL A 339 33.28 -8.28 -3.70
CA VAL A 339 32.68 -7.78 -2.46
C VAL A 339 32.10 -8.95 -1.67
N ASN A 340 32.76 -9.31 -0.58
CA ASN A 340 32.26 -10.26 0.40
C ASN A 340 31.02 -9.66 1.09
N TYR A 341 29.95 -10.42 1.26
CA TYR A 341 28.78 -9.98 2.00
C TYR A 341 28.20 -11.08 2.92
N MET A 342 27.59 -10.65 4.02
CA MET A 342 26.70 -11.47 4.84
C MET A 342 25.33 -10.80 4.93
N ALA A 343 24.27 -11.58 4.74
CA ALA A 343 22.90 -11.14 4.92
C ALA A 343 22.31 -11.76 6.19
N ILE A 344 22.02 -10.92 7.18
CA ILE A 344 21.56 -11.28 8.51
C ILE A 344 20.02 -11.23 8.55
N GLY A 345 19.39 -12.27 9.09
CA GLY A 345 17.94 -12.36 9.20
C GLY A 345 17.41 -13.75 8.82
N TYR A 346 16.10 -13.86 8.67
CA TYR A 346 15.42 -15.13 8.44
C TYR A 346 14.95 -15.27 6.99
N ILE A 347 15.30 -16.39 6.35
CA ILE A 347 14.67 -16.83 5.10
C ILE A 347 13.16 -16.96 5.31
N ASP A 348 12.37 -16.56 4.32
CA ASP A 348 10.91 -16.64 4.39
C ASP A 348 10.45 -18.10 4.56
N PRO A 349 9.83 -18.47 5.71
CA PRO A 349 9.36 -19.84 5.95
C PRO A 349 8.28 -20.27 4.96
N CYS A 350 7.60 -19.32 4.29
CA CYS A 350 6.63 -19.57 3.24
C CYS A 350 7.24 -19.72 1.83
N TYR A 351 8.56 -19.62 1.68
CA TYR A 351 9.21 -19.79 0.37
C TYR A 351 9.00 -21.22 -0.16
N GLN A 352 8.40 -21.32 -1.36
CA GLN A 352 8.04 -22.59 -2.01
C GLN A 352 7.08 -23.48 -1.21
N VAL A 353 6.34 -22.93 -0.25
CA VAL A 353 5.26 -23.65 0.44
C VAL A 353 3.99 -23.64 -0.42
N ASP A 354 3.57 -24.82 -0.86
CA ASP A 354 2.23 -25.04 -1.40
C ASP A 354 1.28 -25.45 -0.26
N CYS A 355 0.34 -24.58 0.08
CA CYS A 355 -0.67 -24.85 1.09
C CYS A 355 -1.92 -25.58 0.56
N GLY A 356 -1.98 -25.86 -0.74
CA GLY A 356 -3.16 -26.37 -1.42
C GLY A 356 -4.24 -25.32 -1.65
N PRO A 357 -5.40 -25.71 -2.20
CA PRO A 357 -6.45 -24.79 -2.60
C PRO A 357 -7.06 -24.04 -1.40
N TYR A 358 -7.38 -22.77 -1.61
CA TYR A 358 -8.05 -21.85 -0.66
C TYR A 358 -7.30 -21.56 0.65
N LYS A 359 -6.08 -22.07 0.82
CA LYS A 359 -5.19 -21.82 1.96
C LYS A 359 -4.04 -20.91 1.56
N TYR A 360 -3.60 -20.07 2.48
CA TYR A 360 -2.39 -19.28 2.34
C TYR A 360 -1.41 -19.59 3.48
N CYS A 361 -0.13 -19.37 3.21
CA CYS A 361 0.92 -19.60 4.19
C CYS A 361 1.03 -18.40 5.14
N GLN A 362 0.98 -18.66 6.44
CA GLN A 362 1.13 -17.69 7.51
C GLN A 362 2.32 -18.07 8.39
N VAL A 363 3.27 -17.15 8.53
CA VAL A 363 4.47 -17.30 9.36
C VAL A 363 4.12 -17.02 10.83
N ASN A 364 4.64 -17.86 11.73
CA ASN A 364 4.65 -17.61 13.17
C ASN A 364 5.93 -16.84 13.53
N GLU A 365 5.81 -15.57 13.91
CA GLU A 365 6.99 -14.72 14.20
C GLU A 365 7.77 -15.15 15.45
N ALA A 366 7.18 -15.95 16.35
CA ALA A 366 7.81 -16.33 17.61
C ALA A 366 8.89 -17.41 17.46
N ASP A 367 8.76 -18.28 16.46
CA ASP A 367 9.65 -19.42 16.20
C ASP A 367 10.10 -19.54 14.73
N MET A 368 9.67 -18.60 13.87
CA MET A 368 9.90 -18.60 12.43
C MET A 368 9.44 -19.88 11.71
N THR A 369 8.41 -20.55 12.24
CA THR A 369 7.71 -21.63 11.54
C THR A 369 6.60 -21.08 10.64
N TYR A 370 5.97 -21.95 9.83
CA TYR A 370 4.78 -21.59 9.05
C TYR A 370 3.59 -22.50 9.36
N SER A 371 2.41 -21.99 9.05
CA SER A 371 1.14 -22.73 9.08
C SER A 371 0.32 -22.39 7.83
N CYS A 372 -0.46 -23.35 7.34
CA CYS A 372 -1.38 -23.12 6.21
C CYS A 372 -2.78 -22.85 6.75
N VAL A 373 -3.28 -21.64 6.53
CA VAL A 373 -4.52 -21.13 7.12
C VAL A 373 -5.51 -20.67 6.05
N CYS A 374 -6.80 -20.68 6.37
CA CYS A 374 -7.85 -20.18 5.50
C CYS A 374 -7.90 -18.65 5.55
N ASN A 375 -8.22 -18.01 4.41
CA ASN A 375 -8.37 -16.55 4.36
C ASN A 375 -9.36 -16.07 5.42
N ASN A 376 -8.95 -15.14 6.28
CA ASN A 376 -9.82 -14.62 7.34
C ASN A 376 -10.89 -13.66 6.82
N CYS A 377 -10.89 -13.32 5.52
CA CYS A 377 -11.88 -12.48 4.84
C CYS A 377 -12.31 -11.27 5.66
N THR A 378 -11.31 -10.55 6.21
CA THR A 378 -11.54 -9.29 6.92
C THR A 378 -12.11 -8.30 5.92
N SER A 379 -13.38 -7.96 6.06
CA SER A 379 -14.17 -7.07 5.21
C SER A 379 -13.76 -5.59 5.37
N SER A 380 -12.46 -5.32 5.22
CA SER A 380 -11.81 -4.07 5.65
C SER A 380 -10.77 -3.54 4.65
N SER A 381 -10.82 -3.97 3.38
CA SER A 381 -9.97 -3.45 2.30
C SER A 381 -10.73 -2.78 1.14
N SER A 382 -12.06 -2.91 1.05
CA SER A 382 -12.87 -2.00 0.23
C SER A 382 -13.29 -0.80 1.07
N LYS A 383 -12.87 0.41 0.65
CA LYS A 383 -13.52 1.66 1.06
C LYS A 383 -14.92 1.81 0.43
N ASP A 384 -15.18 1.00 -0.59
CA ASP A 384 -16.27 1.14 -1.53
C ASP A 384 -17.38 0.14 -1.14
N SER A 385 -18.47 0.68 -0.61
CA SER A 385 -19.53 -0.08 0.05
C SER A 385 -20.55 -0.66 -0.94
N TYR A 386 -20.15 -1.68 -1.72
CA TYR A 386 -21.07 -2.44 -2.57
C TYR A 386 -20.97 -3.96 -2.36
N SER A 387 -22.08 -4.62 -2.66
CA SER A 387 -22.32 -6.04 -2.43
C SER A 387 -21.72 -6.87 -3.56
N GLN A 388 -20.82 -7.79 -3.22
CA GLN A 388 -20.16 -8.73 -4.14
C GLN A 388 -20.71 -10.14 -3.94
N GLN A 389 -22.04 -10.24 -3.76
CA GLN A 389 -22.68 -11.51 -3.47
C GLN A 389 -22.39 -12.55 -4.55
N VAL A 390 -22.21 -13.80 -4.15
CA VAL A 390 -22.04 -14.94 -5.06
C VAL A 390 -23.00 -16.07 -4.68
N CYS A 391 -23.54 -16.74 -5.68
CA CYS A 391 -24.35 -17.93 -5.51
C CYS A 391 -23.48 -19.19 -5.64
N ASP A 392 -23.62 -20.10 -4.67
CA ASP A 392 -22.97 -21.41 -4.70
C ASP A 392 -23.89 -22.53 -5.25
N SER A 393 -23.31 -23.73 -5.46
CA SER A 393 -24.02 -24.88 -6.02
C SER A 393 -25.12 -25.45 -5.13
N ASP A 394 -25.15 -25.08 -3.86
CA ASP A 394 -26.12 -25.54 -2.87
C ASP A 394 -27.28 -24.53 -2.73
N GLY A 395 -27.23 -23.42 -3.47
CA GLY A 395 -28.23 -22.36 -3.45
C GLY A 395 -28.04 -21.36 -2.31
N VAL A 396 -26.86 -21.29 -1.70
CA VAL A 396 -26.53 -20.35 -0.64
C VAL A 396 -25.85 -19.11 -1.23
N THR A 397 -26.28 -17.94 -0.76
CA THR A 397 -25.68 -16.65 -1.12
C THR A 397 -24.64 -16.26 -0.08
N HIS A 398 -23.40 -16.04 -0.52
CA HIS A 398 -22.29 -15.52 0.28
C HIS A 398 -22.08 -14.04 -0.02
N ASN A 399 -21.57 -13.24 0.91
CA ASN A 399 -21.40 -11.78 0.71
C ASN A 399 -20.23 -11.42 -0.21
N SER A 400 -19.30 -12.36 -0.41
CA SER A 400 -18.14 -12.20 -1.30
C SER A 400 -17.63 -13.54 -1.82
N ARG A 401 -16.86 -13.51 -2.92
CA ARG A 401 -16.04 -14.65 -3.39
C ARG A 401 -15.13 -15.21 -2.29
N CYS A 402 -14.49 -14.32 -1.51
CA CYS A 402 -13.61 -14.68 -0.40
C CYS A 402 -14.32 -15.56 0.64
N GLU A 403 -15.54 -15.18 1.03
CA GLU A 403 -16.31 -15.88 2.05
C GLU A 403 -16.63 -17.32 1.61
N LEU A 404 -17.09 -17.52 0.37
CA LEU A 404 -17.28 -18.86 -0.20
C LEU A 404 -15.96 -19.66 -0.24
N ASP A 405 -14.87 -19.06 -0.73
CA ASP A 405 -13.54 -19.71 -0.74
C ASP A 405 -13.05 -20.10 0.66
N ARG A 406 -13.36 -19.29 1.68
CA ARG A 406 -13.07 -19.56 3.09
C ARG A 406 -13.91 -20.70 3.65
N GLU A 407 -15.21 -20.75 3.37
CA GLU A 407 -16.09 -21.84 3.83
C GLU A 407 -15.71 -23.18 3.18
N ILE A 408 -15.27 -23.17 1.91
CA ILE A 408 -14.67 -24.34 1.26
C ILE A 408 -13.36 -24.73 1.97
N CYS A 409 -12.48 -23.76 2.25
CA CYS A 409 -11.20 -24.01 2.93
C CYS A 409 -11.36 -24.64 4.32
N LEU A 410 -12.36 -24.20 5.09
CA LEU A 410 -12.68 -24.73 6.41
C LEU A 410 -13.33 -26.12 6.37
N GLY A 411 -13.76 -26.57 5.18
CA GLY A 411 -14.54 -27.80 5.03
C GLY A 411 -15.99 -27.66 5.52
N ASN A 412 -16.49 -26.44 5.64
CA ASN A 412 -17.87 -26.16 6.02
C ASN A 412 -18.84 -26.39 4.85
N THR A 413 -18.35 -26.24 3.61
CA THR A 413 -19.08 -26.58 2.39
C THR A 413 -18.16 -27.22 1.33
N ASN A 414 -18.75 -27.99 0.42
CA ASN A 414 -18.10 -28.44 -0.83
C ASN A 414 -18.67 -27.70 -2.06
N ALA A 415 -19.51 -26.68 -1.84
CA ALA A 415 -20.21 -26.01 -2.91
C ALA A 415 -19.25 -25.26 -3.84
N THR A 416 -19.50 -25.32 -5.15
CA THR A 416 -18.74 -24.54 -6.12
C THR A 416 -19.42 -23.21 -6.38
N TRP A 417 -18.66 -22.23 -6.90
CA TRP A 417 -19.24 -21.08 -7.57
C TRP A 417 -20.24 -21.52 -8.66
N VAL A 418 -21.36 -20.82 -8.78
CA VAL A 418 -22.28 -20.97 -9.92
C VAL A 418 -22.34 -19.69 -10.73
N HIS A 419 -22.60 -18.56 -10.07
CA HIS A 419 -22.63 -17.24 -10.68
C HIS A 419 -22.47 -16.15 -9.63
N ASP A 420 -22.13 -14.94 -10.08
CA ASP A 420 -22.15 -13.74 -9.25
C ASP A 420 -23.59 -13.23 -9.07
N GLY A 421 -23.84 -12.44 -8.03
CA GLY A 421 -25.18 -12.12 -7.53
C GLY A 421 -25.79 -13.20 -6.63
N PRO A 422 -26.92 -12.90 -5.96
CA PRO A 422 -27.57 -13.80 -5.02
C PRO A 422 -28.34 -14.93 -5.73
N CYS A 423 -28.59 -16.03 -5.02
CA CYS A 423 -29.28 -17.23 -5.56
C CYS A 423 -30.78 -17.05 -5.85
N PRO A 424 -31.56 -16.26 -5.08
CA PRO A 424 -32.95 -15.96 -5.44
C PRO A 424 -33.08 -15.31 -6.83
N PRO A 425 -34.17 -15.58 -7.57
CA PRO A 425 -34.35 -15.05 -8.92
C PRO A 425 -34.48 -13.53 -8.91
N PHE A 426 -33.79 -12.88 -9.84
CA PHE A 426 -33.81 -11.43 -10.05
C PHE A 426 -35.23 -10.83 -10.05
N VAL A 427 -35.51 -9.96 -9.08
CA VAL A 427 -36.75 -9.19 -9.02
C VAL A 427 -36.50 -7.73 -9.41
N LEU A 428 -37.28 -7.25 -10.38
CA LEU A 428 -37.29 -5.88 -10.86
C LEU A 428 -38.70 -5.33 -10.85
N GLU A 429 -38.88 -4.18 -10.20
CA GLU A 429 -40.07 -3.34 -10.36
C GLU A 429 -39.74 -2.20 -11.32
N ARG A 430 -40.72 -1.80 -12.14
CA ARG A 430 -40.61 -0.60 -12.98
C ARG A 430 -41.94 0.11 -13.09
N GLY A 431 -41.89 1.39 -13.41
CA GLY A 431 -43.08 2.17 -13.70
C GLY A 431 -42.77 3.55 -14.26
N ARG A 432 -43.85 4.33 -14.42
CA ARG A 432 -43.83 5.72 -14.88
C ARG A 432 -44.67 6.55 -13.92
N VAL A 433 -44.14 7.67 -13.45
CA VAL A 433 -44.76 8.54 -12.45
C VAL A 433 -45.00 9.92 -13.05
N ALA A 434 -46.25 10.37 -13.07
CA ALA A 434 -46.59 11.74 -13.45
C ALA A 434 -46.42 12.72 -12.28
N LEU A 435 -45.79 13.86 -12.57
CA LEU A 435 -45.57 15.05 -11.74
C LEU A 435 -46.05 16.30 -12.53
N HIS A 436 -46.25 17.43 -11.83
CA HIS A 436 -46.77 18.68 -12.43
C HIS A 436 -45.89 19.90 -12.11
N LEU A 437 -44.81 20.08 -12.88
CA LEU A 437 -43.84 21.19 -12.76
C LEU A 437 -44.30 22.43 -13.54
N ASN A 438 -45.51 22.92 -13.24
CA ASN A 438 -46.12 24.06 -13.92
C ASN A 438 -45.63 25.41 -13.36
N THR A 439 -45.90 25.62 -12.06
CA THR A 439 -45.55 26.85 -11.31
C THR A 439 -44.66 26.55 -10.10
N THR A 440 -44.34 25.28 -9.86
CA THR A 440 -43.42 24.81 -8.84
C THR A 440 -42.17 24.27 -9.54
N ASP A 441 -40.98 24.71 -9.09
CA ASP A 441 -39.71 24.28 -9.69
C ASP A 441 -39.39 22.82 -9.39
N VAL A 442 -39.97 22.25 -8.33
CA VAL A 442 -39.76 20.86 -7.88
C VAL A 442 -41.01 20.25 -7.25
N GLU A 443 -41.29 19.01 -7.66
CA GLU A 443 -42.38 18.16 -7.16
C GLU A 443 -41.84 16.79 -6.74
N CYS A 444 -42.51 16.18 -5.75
CA CYS A 444 -42.15 14.85 -5.26
C CYS A 444 -43.38 13.96 -5.04
N LYS A 445 -43.25 12.66 -5.29
CA LYS A 445 -44.33 11.69 -5.16
C LYS A 445 -43.83 10.38 -4.58
N LYS A 446 -44.58 9.84 -3.60
CA LYS A 446 -44.31 8.53 -3.03
C LYS A 446 -44.71 7.44 -4.02
N VAL A 447 -43.78 6.53 -4.31
CA VAL A 447 -43.97 5.34 -5.14
C VAL A 447 -43.95 4.14 -4.21
N THR A 448 -45.01 3.33 -4.25
CA THR A 448 -45.13 2.11 -3.43
C THR A 448 -44.95 0.90 -4.34
N PHE A 449 -44.06 0.00 -3.97
CA PHE A 449 -43.83 -1.24 -4.71
C PHE A 449 -45.02 -2.18 -4.56
N LYS A 450 -45.17 -3.16 -5.45
CA LYS A 450 -46.19 -4.19 -5.26
C LYS A 450 -45.87 -5.02 -4.00
N PRO A 451 -46.88 -5.50 -3.26
CA PRO A 451 -46.65 -6.39 -2.12
C PRO A 451 -45.78 -7.59 -2.51
N THR A 452 -44.82 -7.93 -1.66
CA THR A 452 -43.87 -9.07 -1.82
C THR A 452 -42.83 -8.97 -2.94
N SER A 453 -42.75 -7.87 -3.70
CA SER A 453 -41.72 -7.69 -4.73
C SER A 453 -40.29 -7.57 -4.17
N PHE A 454 -40.13 -7.03 -2.97
CA PHE A 454 -38.83 -6.93 -2.29
C PHE A 454 -38.95 -7.37 -0.83
N GLN A 455 -37.92 -8.03 -0.31
CA GLN A 455 -37.88 -8.59 1.04
C GLN A 455 -37.07 -7.71 1.98
N SER A 456 -37.46 -7.64 3.26
CA SER A 456 -36.76 -6.81 4.25
C SER A 456 -35.36 -7.30 4.64
N ASN A 457 -35.03 -8.55 4.29
CA ASN A 457 -33.79 -9.25 4.67
C ASN A 457 -32.88 -9.58 3.48
N GLU A 458 -33.26 -9.24 2.24
CA GLU A 458 -32.51 -9.57 1.01
C GLU A 458 -31.69 -8.36 0.50
N GLY A 459 -31.15 -7.55 1.41
CA GLY A 459 -30.24 -6.46 1.06
C GLY A 459 -30.91 -5.17 0.60
N LYS A 460 -30.14 -4.29 -0.04
CA LYS A 460 -30.53 -2.93 -0.42
C LYS A 460 -31.26 -2.88 -1.77
N ILE A 461 -32.06 -1.83 -1.95
CA ILE A 461 -32.70 -1.52 -3.22
C ILE A 461 -31.96 -0.38 -3.90
N ASN A 462 -31.56 -0.61 -5.14
CA ASN A 462 -31.01 0.42 -6.02
C ASN A 462 -32.14 0.89 -6.94
N VAL A 463 -32.42 2.20 -6.95
CA VAL A 463 -33.44 2.80 -7.82
C VAL A 463 -32.77 3.68 -8.86
N GLN A 464 -33.08 3.43 -10.13
CA GLN A 464 -32.66 4.22 -11.28
C GLN A 464 -33.87 4.98 -11.85
N THR A 465 -33.70 6.26 -12.17
CA THR A 465 -34.78 7.15 -12.61
C THR A 465 -34.39 7.97 -13.84
N SER A 466 -35.36 8.30 -14.69
CA SER A 466 -35.13 9.13 -15.89
C SER A 466 -36.36 9.93 -16.30
N ILE A 467 -36.15 11.21 -16.61
CA ILE A 467 -37.23 12.11 -17.01
C ILE A 467 -37.64 11.87 -18.46
N ASN A 468 -38.95 11.86 -18.68
CA ASN A 468 -39.56 11.76 -19.99
C ASN A 468 -40.84 12.59 -20.10
N TYR A 469 -41.19 12.98 -21.32
CA TYR A 469 -42.45 13.68 -21.62
C TYR A 469 -43.36 12.78 -22.47
N PHE A 470 -43.65 11.59 -21.93
CA PHE A 470 -44.63 10.66 -22.47
C PHE A 470 -45.98 11.35 -22.71
N ASN A 471 -46.50 11.29 -23.95
CA ASN A 471 -47.68 12.03 -24.45
C ASN A 471 -47.42 13.48 -24.96
N SER A 472 -46.17 13.96 -25.02
CA SER A 472 -45.79 15.14 -25.82
C SER A 472 -45.90 14.84 -27.32
N THR A 473 -46.30 15.84 -28.12
CA THR A 473 -46.28 15.78 -29.60
C THR A 473 -44.94 16.14 -30.22
N ALA A 474 -43.88 16.35 -29.42
CA ALA A 474 -42.53 16.73 -29.87
C ALA A 474 -42.47 18.01 -30.72
N SER A 475 -43.48 18.87 -30.60
CA SER A 475 -43.66 20.13 -31.34
C SER A 475 -42.92 21.32 -30.73
N PHE A 476 -42.27 21.10 -29.59
CA PHE A 476 -41.38 22.00 -28.86
C PHE A 476 -40.39 21.12 -28.07
N VAL A 477 -39.46 21.73 -27.32
CA VAL A 477 -38.53 21.03 -26.42
C VAL A 477 -38.68 21.60 -25.02
N HIS A 478 -38.75 20.75 -23.99
CA HIS A 478 -38.84 21.18 -22.60
C HIS A 478 -37.50 21.73 -22.08
N ASP A 479 -37.55 22.53 -21.01
CA ASP A 479 -36.34 22.84 -20.25
C ASP A 479 -35.77 21.57 -19.60
N ALA A 480 -34.45 21.48 -19.54
CA ALA A 480 -33.76 20.37 -18.88
C ALA A 480 -34.25 20.20 -17.43
N ALA A 481 -34.30 18.97 -16.94
CA ALA A 481 -34.75 18.67 -15.59
C ALA A 481 -33.93 17.51 -15.00
N VAL A 482 -33.85 17.44 -13.67
CA VAL A 482 -33.11 16.41 -12.93
C VAL A 482 -34.03 15.67 -11.97
N THR A 483 -33.68 14.43 -11.64
CA THR A 483 -34.48 13.55 -10.77
C THR A 483 -33.61 12.83 -9.75
N TRP A 484 -34.16 12.64 -8.55
CA TRP A 484 -33.52 11.94 -7.45
C TRP A 484 -34.56 11.13 -6.65
N VAL A 485 -34.05 10.25 -5.79
CA VAL A 485 -34.86 9.47 -4.85
C VAL A 485 -34.54 9.82 -3.40
N GLU A 486 -35.50 9.56 -2.53
CA GLU A 486 -35.43 9.77 -1.09
C GLU A 486 -36.12 8.60 -0.37
N SER A 487 -35.71 8.27 0.85
CA SER A 487 -36.38 7.28 1.70
C SER A 487 -36.59 5.91 1.03
N VAL A 488 -35.56 5.36 0.39
CA VAL A 488 -35.65 4.06 -0.29
C VAL A 488 -35.79 2.93 0.74
N THR A 489 -36.84 2.12 0.61
CA THR A 489 -37.16 0.99 1.49
C THR A 489 -37.76 -0.17 0.69
N TYR A 490 -37.77 -1.40 1.23
CA TYR A 490 -38.39 -2.56 0.59
C TYR A 490 -39.90 -2.46 0.29
N LEU A 491 -40.58 -1.41 0.80
CA LEU A 491 -41.99 -1.16 0.56
C LEU A 491 -42.24 0.00 -0.42
N ASN A 492 -41.36 1.00 -0.45
CA ASN A 492 -41.60 2.27 -1.12
C ASN A 492 -40.33 3.12 -1.20
N PHE A 493 -40.36 4.10 -2.10
CA PHE A 493 -39.43 5.24 -2.12
C PHE A 493 -40.20 6.52 -2.44
N LYS A 494 -39.56 7.68 -2.27
CA LYS A 494 -40.08 8.98 -2.70
C LYS A 494 -39.24 9.42 -3.91
N LEU A 495 -39.92 9.67 -5.02
CA LEU A 495 -39.33 10.17 -6.26
C LEU A 495 -39.50 11.69 -6.31
N CYS A 496 -38.46 12.42 -6.68
CA CYS A 496 -38.50 13.87 -6.86
C CYS A 496 -37.93 14.27 -8.23
N ALA A 497 -38.39 15.41 -8.77
CA ALA A 497 -37.82 16.03 -9.95
C ALA A 497 -37.84 17.55 -9.85
N LEU A 498 -36.79 18.21 -10.36
CA LEU A 498 -36.65 19.66 -10.45
C LEU A 498 -36.38 20.09 -11.90
N LYS A 499 -37.08 21.13 -12.37
CA LYS A 499 -36.90 21.73 -13.70
C LYS A 499 -35.86 22.86 -13.66
N ALA A 500 -35.00 22.96 -14.66
CA ALA A 500 -34.07 24.07 -14.83
C ALA A 500 -34.78 25.39 -15.14
N GLY A 501 -34.11 26.50 -14.81
CA GLY A 501 -34.61 27.86 -15.02
C GLY A 501 -35.42 28.39 -13.83
N ARG A 502 -36.27 29.38 -14.09
CA ARG A 502 -37.18 29.98 -13.10
C ARG A 502 -38.61 29.79 -13.58
N ALA A 503 -39.58 29.60 -12.67
CA ALA A 503 -41.02 29.53 -12.95
C ALA A 503 -41.67 30.80 -13.56
N GLU A 504 -40.87 31.70 -14.16
CA GLU A 504 -41.30 32.92 -14.86
C GLU A 504 -41.82 32.63 -16.29
N ARG A 505 -41.46 31.47 -16.88
CA ARG A 505 -41.97 31.00 -18.18
C ARG A 505 -43.04 29.93 -17.98
N LEU A 506 -44.16 30.06 -18.69
CA LEU A 506 -45.18 29.01 -18.75
C LEU A 506 -44.55 27.72 -19.31
N THR A 507 -44.53 26.66 -18.49
CA THR A 507 -44.11 25.34 -18.98
C THR A 507 -45.16 24.83 -19.98
N PRO A 508 -44.74 24.36 -21.17
CA PRO A 508 -45.64 23.67 -22.11
C PRO A 508 -46.40 22.51 -21.45
N ASP A 509 -47.51 22.10 -22.07
CA ASP A 509 -48.39 21.01 -21.61
C ASP A 509 -48.80 21.11 -20.12
N ASN A 510 -48.90 22.33 -19.60
CA ASN A 510 -49.14 22.66 -18.18
C ASN A 510 -48.13 21.99 -17.23
N GLY A 511 -46.88 21.82 -17.66
CA GLY A 511 -45.80 21.23 -16.87
C GLY A 511 -45.99 19.76 -16.51
N LEU A 512 -46.70 18.99 -17.36
CA LEU A 512 -46.87 17.56 -17.16
C LEU A 512 -45.55 16.81 -17.45
N THR A 513 -44.80 16.49 -16.39
CA THR A 513 -43.52 15.78 -16.46
C THR A 513 -43.71 14.33 -16.02
N PHE A 514 -43.12 13.37 -16.74
CA PHE A 514 -43.08 11.99 -16.30
C PHE A 514 -41.66 11.60 -15.88
N VAL A 515 -41.57 10.68 -14.91
CA VAL A 515 -40.31 10.05 -14.53
C VAL A 515 -40.49 8.55 -14.58
N ASP A 516 -39.69 7.90 -15.41
CA ASP A 516 -39.56 6.46 -15.48
C ASP A 516 -38.64 5.99 -14.37
N TYR A 517 -38.98 4.86 -13.76
CA TYR A 517 -38.13 4.24 -12.74
C TYR A 517 -37.97 2.75 -12.97
N VAL A 518 -36.81 2.25 -12.54
CA VAL A 518 -36.48 0.85 -12.36
C VAL A 518 -35.92 0.70 -10.95
N ALA A 519 -36.50 -0.21 -10.17
CA ALA A 519 -36.01 -0.59 -8.86
C ALA A 519 -35.60 -2.06 -8.88
N ILE A 520 -34.44 -2.35 -8.30
CA ILE A 520 -33.88 -3.70 -8.16
C ILE A 520 -33.41 -3.88 -6.72
N GLN A 521 -33.57 -5.08 -6.18
CA GLN A 521 -32.94 -5.46 -4.92
C GLN A 521 -31.66 -6.23 -5.23
N GLU A 522 -30.54 -5.79 -4.64
CA GLU A 522 -29.19 -6.26 -4.94
C GLU A 522 -28.84 -6.20 -6.45
N SER A 523 -27.95 -7.09 -6.92
CA SER A 523 -27.39 -7.09 -8.28
C SER A 523 -27.79 -8.36 -9.05
N PRO A 524 -28.29 -8.29 -10.30
CA PRO A 524 -28.47 -9.48 -11.13
C PRO A 524 -27.14 -10.14 -11.50
N ALA A 525 -27.16 -11.44 -11.75
CA ALA A 525 -26.01 -12.15 -12.32
C ALA A 525 -25.52 -11.49 -13.63
N GLY A 526 -24.21 -11.21 -13.70
CA GLY A 526 -23.58 -10.45 -14.79
C GLY A 526 -23.61 -8.93 -14.62
N ALA A 527 -24.05 -8.43 -13.45
CA ALA A 527 -24.07 -7.02 -13.08
C ALA A 527 -23.54 -6.81 -11.67
N ALA A 528 -23.12 -5.58 -11.38
CA ALA A 528 -22.88 -5.09 -10.03
C ALA A 528 -23.69 -3.81 -9.81
N ALA A 529 -24.20 -3.62 -8.60
CA ALA A 529 -24.96 -2.46 -8.21
C ALA A 529 -24.64 -2.07 -6.75
N GLY A 530 -24.81 -0.80 -6.43
CA GLY A 530 -24.48 -0.31 -5.11
C GLY A 530 -24.72 1.18 -4.93
N HIS A 531 -24.16 1.73 -3.87
CA HIS A 531 -24.24 3.15 -3.55
C HIS A 531 -22.82 3.71 -3.47
N LEU A 532 -22.53 4.73 -4.27
CA LEU A 532 -21.30 5.50 -4.21
C LEU A 532 -21.54 6.73 -3.34
N ARG A 533 -20.77 6.91 -2.26
CA ARG A 533 -20.89 8.08 -1.40
C ARG A 533 -20.07 9.23 -1.98
N MET A 534 -20.74 10.30 -2.39
CA MET A 534 -20.06 11.51 -2.88
C MET A 534 -19.34 12.22 -1.72
N PRO A 535 -18.34 13.08 -2.00
CA PRO A 535 -17.61 13.82 -0.98
C PRO A 535 -18.55 14.51 0.01
N MET A 536 -18.29 14.33 1.32
CA MET A 536 -19.26 14.61 2.38
C MET A 536 -19.82 16.04 2.41
N LYS A 537 -19.08 17.02 1.87
CA LYS A 537 -19.43 18.44 1.82
C LYS A 537 -18.86 19.07 0.55
N TRP A 538 -19.70 19.72 -0.25
CA TRP A 538 -19.31 20.60 -1.37
C TRP A 538 -20.32 21.76 -1.49
N TRP A 539 -19.92 22.88 -2.09
CA TRP A 539 -20.68 24.14 -2.02
C TRP A 539 -20.61 25.06 -3.25
N ASP A 540 -19.85 24.65 -4.28
CA ASP A 540 -19.79 25.28 -5.59
C ASP A 540 -19.23 24.21 -6.56
N GLY A 541 -19.65 24.27 -7.82
CA GLY A 541 -18.94 23.63 -8.92
C GLY A 541 -19.37 22.19 -9.17
N THR A 542 -18.49 21.45 -9.86
CA THR A 542 -18.71 20.02 -10.13
C THR A 542 -17.89 19.20 -9.15
N THR A 543 -18.55 18.30 -8.41
CA THR A 543 -17.90 17.31 -7.54
C THR A 543 -17.96 15.94 -8.19
N CYS A 544 -16.91 15.12 -8.03
CA CYS A 544 -16.87 13.79 -8.63
C CYS A 544 -16.18 12.77 -7.73
N GLU A 545 -16.65 11.53 -7.74
CA GLU A 545 -16.06 10.40 -7.02
C GLU A 545 -15.78 9.24 -8.00
N THR A 546 -14.65 8.56 -7.85
CA THR A 546 -14.28 7.39 -8.68
C THR A 546 -14.69 6.11 -7.99
N LEU A 547 -15.45 5.26 -8.67
CA LEU A 547 -15.70 3.89 -8.23
C LEU A 547 -14.80 2.91 -9.00
N LYS A 548 -14.09 2.05 -8.27
CA LYS A 548 -13.29 0.97 -8.85
C LYS A 548 -14.05 -0.35 -8.74
N PHE A 549 -14.03 -1.10 -9.84
CA PHE A 549 -14.50 -2.47 -9.90
C PHE A 549 -13.41 -3.43 -9.37
N GLU A 550 -13.82 -4.59 -8.85
CA GLU A 550 -12.85 -5.63 -8.50
C GLU A 550 -12.24 -6.27 -9.76
N GLN A 551 -11.01 -6.74 -9.62
CA GLN A 551 -10.21 -7.19 -10.75
C GLN A 551 -10.84 -8.42 -11.43
N GLY A 552 -11.22 -8.26 -12.69
CA GLY A 552 -11.83 -9.32 -13.51
C GLY A 552 -13.35 -9.36 -13.48
N LEU A 553 -14.02 -8.48 -12.74
CA LEU A 553 -15.50 -8.37 -12.72
C LEU A 553 -16.06 -8.06 -14.12
N PHE A 554 -15.38 -7.19 -14.87
CA PHE A 554 -15.68 -6.90 -16.27
C PHE A 554 -14.44 -7.12 -17.16
N THR A 555 -14.66 -7.69 -18.33
CA THR A 555 -13.72 -7.87 -19.43
C THR A 555 -13.77 -6.73 -20.46
N LYS A 556 -14.87 -5.97 -20.48
CA LYS A 556 -15.17 -4.85 -21.40
C LYS A 556 -15.73 -3.67 -20.61
N GLU A 557 -15.89 -2.54 -21.29
CA GLU A 557 -16.61 -1.37 -20.76
C GLU A 557 -18.08 -1.74 -20.47
N PRO A 558 -18.55 -1.66 -19.21
CA PRO A 558 -19.94 -1.98 -18.86
C PRO A 558 -20.88 -0.79 -19.16
N TYR A 559 -22.15 -1.08 -19.39
CA TYR A 559 -23.21 -0.08 -19.35
C TYR A 559 -23.46 0.36 -17.92
N VAL A 560 -23.36 1.67 -17.63
CA VAL A 560 -23.51 2.22 -16.28
C VAL A 560 -24.71 3.16 -16.19
N PHE A 561 -25.63 2.89 -15.26
CA PHE A 561 -26.74 3.77 -14.91
C PHE A 561 -26.59 4.29 -13.49
N ILE A 562 -26.92 5.56 -13.29
CA ILE A 562 -26.76 6.27 -12.03
C ILE A 562 -27.98 7.14 -11.71
N THR A 563 -28.29 7.30 -10.43
CA THR A 563 -29.36 8.16 -9.92
C THR A 563 -28.98 8.68 -8.54
N ALA A 564 -29.25 9.96 -8.27
CA ALA A 564 -28.99 10.56 -6.97
C ALA A 564 -29.99 10.07 -5.91
N GLU A 565 -29.50 9.78 -4.72
CA GLU A 565 -30.29 9.55 -3.51
C GLU A 565 -29.86 10.55 -2.43
N HIS A 566 -30.83 11.31 -1.92
CA HIS A 566 -30.59 12.31 -0.88
C HIS A 566 -30.83 11.68 0.49
N SER A 567 -29.80 11.63 1.34
CA SER A 567 -29.94 11.16 2.73
C SER A 567 -30.70 12.16 3.61
N VAL A 568 -30.71 13.45 3.23
CA VAL A 568 -31.42 14.52 3.93
C VAL A 568 -32.71 14.84 3.17
N LEU A 569 -33.84 14.48 3.77
CA LEU A 569 -35.15 14.48 3.10
C LEU A 569 -35.68 15.88 2.81
N GLY A 570 -36.15 16.12 1.59
CA GLY A 570 -36.85 17.35 1.20
C GLY A 570 -35.95 18.57 0.97
N GLN A 571 -34.63 18.41 0.96
CA GLN A 571 -33.71 19.47 0.58
C GLN A 571 -33.73 19.67 -0.93
N LYS A 572 -34.43 20.73 -1.35
CA LYS A 572 -34.61 21.11 -2.76
C LYS A 572 -33.35 21.70 -3.37
N HIS A 573 -32.49 22.32 -2.55
CA HIS A 573 -31.24 22.92 -2.98
C HIS A 573 -30.23 21.85 -3.42
N ASP A 574 -30.31 20.62 -2.90
CA ASP A 574 -29.43 19.49 -3.29
C ASP A 574 -29.68 18.92 -4.70
N ALA A 575 -30.59 19.51 -5.48
CA ALA A 575 -30.84 19.09 -6.86
C ALA A 575 -29.62 19.38 -7.76
N ALA A 576 -29.12 18.33 -8.41
CA ALA A 576 -27.90 18.37 -9.22
C ALA A 576 -28.06 17.58 -10.54
N THR A 577 -27.33 17.99 -11.57
CA THR A 577 -27.07 17.17 -12.76
C THR A 577 -26.14 16.02 -12.39
N LEU A 578 -26.25 14.88 -13.07
CA LEU A 578 -25.56 13.64 -12.73
C LEU A 578 -25.14 12.89 -14.01
N TRP A 579 -23.85 12.59 -14.16
CA TRP A 579 -23.29 11.87 -15.31
C TRP A 579 -22.09 11.00 -14.94
N VAL A 580 -21.72 10.07 -15.81
CA VAL A 580 -20.48 9.28 -15.70
C VAL A 580 -19.37 9.85 -16.58
N GLU A 581 -18.15 9.74 -16.09
CA GLU A 581 -16.89 10.10 -16.75
C GLU A 581 -16.00 8.86 -16.86
N ASN A 582 -15.31 8.72 -17.98
CA ASN A 582 -14.22 7.77 -18.20
C ASN A 582 -14.56 6.32 -17.77
N ILE A 583 -15.67 5.77 -18.30
CA ILE A 583 -16.05 4.37 -18.06
C ILE A 583 -14.96 3.44 -18.63
N SER A 584 -14.65 2.39 -17.88
CA SER A 584 -13.73 1.32 -18.29
C SER A 584 -14.16 -0.01 -17.66
N SER A 585 -13.48 -1.11 -18.00
CA SER A 585 -13.68 -2.39 -17.33
C SER A 585 -13.17 -2.44 -15.88
N GLN A 586 -12.45 -1.40 -15.40
CA GLN A 586 -11.83 -1.36 -14.08
C GLN A 586 -12.41 -0.27 -13.16
N GLU A 587 -12.96 0.80 -13.70
CA GLU A 587 -13.53 1.92 -12.94
C GLU A 587 -14.44 2.79 -13.81
N PHE A 588 -15.29 3.59 -13.15
CA PHE A 588 -15.93 4.77 -13.70
C PHE A 588 -15.90 5.90 -12.67
N LYS A 589 -16.13 7.13 -13.10
CA LYS A 589 -16.24 8.28 -12.19
C LYS A 589 -17.65 8.88 -12.28
N ALA A 590 -18.35 9.00 -11.16
CA ALA A 590 -19.63 9.71 -11.11
C ALA A 590 -19.37 11.19 -10.82
N CYS A 591 -20.07 12.09 -11.50
CA CYS A 591 -19.97 13.53 -11.31
C CYS A 591 -21.36 14.15 -11.05
N LEU A 592 -21.41 15.08 -10.10
CA LEU A 592 -22.56 15.89 -9.74
C LEU A 592 -22.24 17.38 -9.90
N ARG A 593 -23.19 18.18 -10.40
CA ARG A 593 -23.12 19.65 -10.36
C ARG A 593 -24.46 20.26 -9.98
N GLU A 594 -24.43 21.28 -9.11
CA GLU A 594 -25.65 21.95 -8.61
C GLU A 594 -26.48 22.58 -9.74
N MET A 595 -27.81 22.57 -9.58
CA MET A 595 -28.74 23.16 -10.55
C MET A 595 -28.80 24.69 -10.47
N GLN A 596 -28.43 25.28 -9.33
CA GLN A 596 -28.37 26.73 -9.11
C GLN A 596 -27.06 27.06 -8.36
N ASN A 597 -26.11 27.73 -9.03
CA ASN A 597 -24.84 28.07 -8.41
C ASN A 597 -25.06 28.91 -7.13
N PHE A 598 -24.36 28.56 -6.05
CA PHE A 598 -24.38 29.20 -4.72
C PHE A 598 -25.62 28.88 -3.85
N ASP A 599 -26.32 27.78 -4.12
CA ASP A 599 -27.49 27.35 -3.34
C ASP A 599 -27.16 26.82 -1.93
N GLY A 600 -25.87 26.64 -1.61
CA GLY A 600 -25.37 26.48 -0.25
C GLY A 600 -24.46 25.26 -0.08
N LEU A 601 -24.59 24.58 1.05
CA LEU A 601 -23.83 23.38 1.35
C LEU A 601 -24.63 22.13 0.99
N HIS A 602 -24.08 21.33 0.07
CA HIS A 602 -24.53 19.98 -0.20
C HIS A 602 -23.85 18.98 0.73
N GLU A 603 -24.63 18.14 1.41
CA GLU A 603 -24.09 17.08 2.27
C GLU A 603 -24.91 15.78 2.25
N ASN A 604 -24.23 14.64 2.38
CA ASN A 604 -24.83 13.30 2.43
C ASN A 604 -25.68 12.91 1.21
N ILE A 605 -25.24 13.30 0.01
CA ILE A 605 -25.76 12.75 -1.26
C ILE A 605 -25.01 11.44 -1.57
N THR A 606 -25.77 10.41 -1.96
CA THR A 606 -25.24 9.14 -2.48
C THR A 606 -25.71 8.94 -3.92
N VAL A 607 -24.89 8.31 -4.75
CA VAL A 607 -25.26 7.92 -6.12
C VAL A 607 -25.55 6.42 -6.13
N ASN A 608 -26.81 6.06 -6.37
CA ASN A 608 -27.22 4.69 -6.65
C ASN A 608 -26.76 4.33 -8.06
N TRP A 609 -26.01 3.24 -8.21
CA TRP A 609 -25.45 2.83 -9.50
C TRP A 609 -25.73 1.36 -9.81
N ILE A 610 -25.78 1.03 -11.10
CA ILE A 610 -25.69 -0.33 -11.62
C ILE A 610 -24.80 -0.34 -12.87
N ALA A 611 -23.89 -1.31 -12.95
CA ALA A 611 -22.99 -1.56 -14.07
C ALA A 611 -23.17 -3.01 -14.57
N TYR A 612 -23.21 -3.24 -15.88
CA TYR A 612 -23.26 -4.59 -16.46
C TYR A 612 -22.67 -4.65 -17.88
N GLU A 613 -22.07 -5.77 -18.27
CA GLU A 613 -21.75 -6.03 -19.68
C GLU A 613 -22.95 -6.58 -20.45
N SER A 614 -23.62 -7.58 -19.88
CA SER A 614 -24.78 -8.22 -20.47
C SER A 614 -25.72 -8.70 -19.38
N LEU A 615 -26.98 -8.25 -19.43
CA LEU A 615 -28.01 -8.78 -18.57
C LEU A 615 -28.49 -10.12 -19.16
N GLN A 616 -27.75 -11.21 -18.92
CA GLN A 616 -28.06 -12.52 -19.51
C GLN A 616 -29.46 -13.03 -19.13
N ASN A 617 -29.96 -12.64 -17.96
CA ASN A 617 -31.33 -12.93 -17.52
C ASN A 617 -32.39 -11.94 -18.05
N ALA A 618 -32.02 -10.84 -18.72
CA ALA A 618 -32.98 -9.85 -19.24
C ALA A 618 -33.76 -10.30 -20.49
N ALA A 619 -33.44 -11.48 -21.04
CA ALA A 619 -34.36 -12.20 -21.92
C ALA A 619 -35.75 -12.43 -21.26
N LYS A 620 -35.84 -12.45 -19.92
CA LYS A 620 -37.11 -12.49 -19.16
C LYS A 620 -37.77 -11.13 -18.96
N LEU A 621 -37.04 -10.04 -19.20
CA LEU A 621 -37.46 -8.65 -18.96
C LEU A 621 -37.88 -7.90 -20.22
N ASN A 622 -37.52 -8.42 -21.40
CA ASN A 622 -37.67 -7.76 -22.70
C ASN A 622 -37.01 -6.38 -22.69
N THR A 623 -35.72 -6.35 -22.33
CA THR A 623 -34.89 -5.14 -22.42
C THR A 623 -34.12 -5.08 -23.72
N ASN A 624 -33.91 -3.88 -24.25
CA ASN A 624 -32.88 -3.60 -25.23
C ASN A 624 -32.00 -2.44 -24.73
N GLN A 625 -30.72 -2.49 -25.08
CA GLN A 625 -29.74 -1.44 -24.82
C GLN A 625 -29.38 -0.73 -26.13
N GLN A 626 -29.25 0.59 -26.09
CA GLN A 626 -28.64 1.39 -27.15
C GLN A 626 -27.66 2.40 -26.54
N ILE A 627 -26.70 2.86 -27.34
CA ILE A 627 -25.88 4.05 -27.06
C ILE A 627 -26.21 5.06 -28.15
N VAL A 628 -26.54 6.28 -27.74
CA VAL A 628 -26.83 7.40 -28.64
C VAL A 628 -25.66 8.38 -28.53
N ASP A 629 -24.91 8.52 -29.63
CA ASP A 629 -23.76 9.43 -29.72
C ASP A 629 -24.22 10.84 -30.10
N PHE A 630 -23.99 11.83 -29.23
CA PHE A 630 -24.17 13.25 -29.51
C PHE A 630 -22.80 13.90 -29.75
N PRO A 631 -22.45 14.26 -31.01
CA PRO A 631 -21.12 14.81 -31.32
C PRO A 631 -20.92 16.26 -30.85
N ASN A 632 -22.02 17.01 -30.69
CA ASN A 632 -22.07 18.42 -30.27
C ASN A 632 -21.09 19.35 -31.04
N ASP A 633 -20.90 19.07 -32.34
CA ASP A 633 -20.02 19.80 -33.26
C ASP A 633 -20.61 21.12 -33.79
N GLU A 634 -21.94 21.24 -33.77
CA GLU A 634 -22.68 22.47 -34.09
C GLU A 634 -23.19 23.20 -32.83
N SER A 635 -23.66 24.45 -32.98
CA SER A 635 -24.40 25.13 -31.91
C SER A 635 -25.82 24.56 -31.78
N PRO A 636 -26.34 24.36 -30.55
CA PRO A 636 -27.69 23.86 -30.35
C PRO A 636 -28.73 24.91 -30.80
N LYS A 637 -29.91 24.45 -31.21
CA LYS A 637 -30.93 25.29 -31.85
C LYS A 637 -31.75 26.07 -30.81
N GLU A 638 -32.06 27.34 -31.11
CA GLU A 638 -32.91 28.18 -30.26
C GLU A 638 -34.32 27.58 -30.08
N ASP A 639 -34.91 27.06 -31.17
CA ASP A 639 -36.20 26.35 -31.17
C ASP A 639 -36.19 25.08 -30.29
N TYR A 640 -35.02 24.53 -29.98
CA TYR A 640 -34.82 23.40 -29.07
C TYR A 640 -34.40 23.86 -27.67
N HIS A 641 -34.69 25.12 -27.30
CA HIS A 641 -34.27 25.75 -26.05
C HIS A 641 -32.76 25.67 -25.79
N ASN A 642 -31.95 25.66 -26.86
CA ASN A 642 -30.50 25.43 -26.83
C ASN A 642 -30.13 24.08 -26.19
N ALA A 643 -30.81 23.01 -26.62
CA ALA A 643 -30.45 21.61 -26.38
C ALA A 643 -30.13 20.90 -27.70
N PHE A 644 -29.36 19.82 -27.61
CA PHE A 644 -29.12 18.88 -28.71
C PHE A 644 -30.18 17.77 -28.62
N CYS A 645 -30.91 17.51 -29.71
CA CYS A 645 -32.00 16.53 -29.71
C CYS A 645 -31.99 15.65 -30.97
N GLN A 646 -32.21 14.35 -30.78
CA GLN A 646 -32.10 13.30 -31.79
C GLN A 646 -33.31 12.34 -31.71
N ASP A 647 -33.85 11.93 -32.87
CA ASP A 647 -34.95 10.98 -32.98
C ASP A 647 -34.43 9.56 -33.25
N GLU A 648 -34.56 8.69 -32.27
CA GLU A 648 -34.08 7.30 -32.31
C GLU A 648 -35.21 6.30 -32.58
N GLN A 649 -34.94 5.33 -33.45
CA GLN A 649 -35.85 4.20 -33.66
C GLN A 649 -35.70 3.20 -32.52
N LEU A 650 -36.85 2.77 -31.98
CA LEU A 650 -36.87 1.69 -31.01
C LEU A 650 -36.44 0.37 -31.68
N PRO A 651 -35.64 -0.48 -31.00
CA PRO A 651 -35.04 -1.68 -31.59
C PRO A 651 -36.05 -2.81 -31.91
N GLY A 652 -37.33 -2.58 -31.62
CA GLY A 652 -38.45 -3.44 -31.98
C GLY A 652 -39.76 -2.65 -31.94
N VAL A 653 -40.83 -3.25 -32.47
CA VAL A 653 -42.19 -2.66 -32.38
C VAL A 653 -42.80 -3.09 -31.05
N TYR A 654 -43.03 -2.14 -30.16
CA TYR A 654 -43.60 -2.41 -28.83
C TYR A 654 -45.13 -2.31 -28.85
N SER A 655 -45.82 -3.24 -28.19
CA SER A 655 -47.28 -3.23 -28.03
C SER A 655 -47.78 -2.06 -27.18
N LYS A 656 -46.93 -1.56 -26.27
CA LYS A 656 -47.17 -0.39 -25.42
C LYS A 656 -45.89 0.44 -25.35
N VAL A 657 -46.04 1.74 -25.13
CA VAL A 657 -44.89 2.64 -25.00
C VAL A 657 -43.96 2.15 -23.86
N PRO A 658 -42.68 1.85 -24.15
CA PRO A 658 -41.79 1.22 -23.18
C PRO A 658 -41.40 2.18 -22.05
N THR A 659 -40.80 1.63 -21.00
CA THR A 659 -40.06 2.40 -19.98
C THR A 659 -38.66 2.64 -20.53
N ILE A 660 -38.12 3.84 -20.45
CA ILE A 660 -36.72 4.14 -20.82
C ILE A 660 -36.01 4.75 -19.62
N ILE A 661 -34.90 4.13 -19.22
CA ILE A 661 -33.90 4.70 -18.32
C ILE A 661 -32.70 5.12 -19.16
N ILE A 662 -32.12 6.29 -18.87
CA ILE A 662 -30.97 6.85 -19.57
C ILE A 662 -29.86 7.23 -18.60
N SER A 663 -28.63 7.28 -19.10
CA SER A 663 -27.44 7.68 -18.34
C SER A 663 -26.46 8.38 -19.28
N SER A 664 -26.10 9.63 -18.96
CA SER A 664 -25.13 10.42 -19.74
C SER A 664 -23.70 10.03 -19.38
N GLY A 665 -22.88 9.76 -20.38
CA GLY A 665 -21.46 9.46 -20.28
C GLY A 665 -20.60 10.42 -21.08
N HIS A 666 -19.46 10.80 -20.51
CA HIS A 666 -18.47 11.72 -21.10
C HIS A 666 -17.05 11.16 -20.94
N ILE A 667 -16.10 11.66 -21.75
CA ILE A 667 -14.71 11.19 -21.76
C ILE A 667 -13.74 12.37 -21.69
N SER A 668 -13.25 12.62 -20.48
CA SER A 668 -12.26 13.63 -20.14
C SER A 668 -10.82 13.22 -20.49
N GLY A 669 -10.14 14.04 -21.28
CA GLY A 669 -8.69 14.23 -21.20
C GLY A 669 -7.75 13.09 -21.64
N GLN A 670 -8.15 12.19 -22.56
CA GLN A 670 -7.22 11.20 -23.16
C GLN A 670 -6.78 11.59 -24.58
N GLY A 671 -5.46 11.70 -24.77
CA GLY A 671 -4.82 12.02 -26.07
C GLY A 671 -4.77 13.52 -26.39
N PHE A 672 -4.25 13.86 -27.57
CA PHE A 672 -4.27 15.24 -28.10
C PHE A 672 -5.72 15.68 -28.38
N SER A 673 -6.42 16.30 -27.41
CA SER A 673 -7.74 16.90 -27.66
C SER A 673 -8.16 17.93 -26.62
N ASP A 674 -8.89 18.95 -27.09
CA ASP A 674 -9.35 20.13 -26.35
C ASP A 674 -10.59 19.89 -25.45
N ARG A 675 -10.86 18.64 -25.06
CA ARG A 675 -12.05 18.26 -24.28
C ARG A 675 -12.01 18.78 -22.84
N LEU A 676 -13.15 19.15 -22.29
CA LEU A 676 -13.24 19.66 -20.93
C LEU A 676 -12.96 18.55 -19.89
N ILE A 677 -12.29 18.94 -18.81
CA ILE A 677 -12.26 18.14 -17.58
C ILE A 677 -13.58 18.34 -16.79
N PRO A 678 -14.00 17.39 -15.93
CA PRO A 678 -15.35 17.36 -15.40
C PRO A 678 -15.72 18.58 -14.55
N GLU A 679 -14.73 19.20 -13.91
CA GLU A 679 -14.84 20.45 -13.12
C GLU A 679 -15.54 21.59 -13.87
N PHE A 680 -15.53 21.54 -15.20
CA PHE A 680 -16.10 22.56 -16.08
C PHE A 680 -17.34 22.12 -16.84
N ASN A 681 -17.77 20.86 -16.73
CA ASN A 681 -18.95 20.34 -17.41
C ASN A 681 -20.14 20.19 -16.42
N SER A 682 -21.34 20.07 -16.98
CA SER A 682 -22.60 19.75 -16.32
C SER A 682 -23.54 19.21 -17.38
N ILE A 683 -23.94 17.95 -17.30
CA ILE A 683 -24.69 17.28 -18.37
C ILE A 683 -26.05 16.84 -17.85
N ALA A 684 -27.12 17.30 -18.50
CA ALA A 684 -28.49 16.84 -18.29
C ALA A 684 -29.03 16.18 -19.56
N SER A 685 -29.74 15.06 -19.40
CA SER A 685 -30.42 14.38 -20.51
C SER A 685 -31.84 13.97 -20.11
N TRP A 686 -32.75 13.95 -21.10
CA TRP A 686 -34.15 13.56 -20.91
C TRP A 686 -34.77 13.06 -22.22
N VAL A 687 -35.84 12.27 -22.10
CA VAL A 687 -36.61 11.78 -23.26
C VAL A 687 -37.75 12.76 -23.57
N GLU A 688 -37.56 13.61 -24.57
CA GLU A 688 -38.51 14.65 -24.97
C GLU A 688 -39.82 14.10 -25.55
N ALA A 689 -39.77 12.95 -26.21
CA ALA A 689 -40.96 12.27 -26.71
C ALA A 689 -40.72 10.77 -26.79
N ILE A 690 -41.77 9.97 -26.63
CA ILE A 690 -41.67 8.51 -26.70
C ILE A 690 -43.01 7.90 -27.12
N ASN A 691 -42.98 7.01 -28.10
CA ASN A 691 -44.13 6.20 -28.51
C ASN A 691 -43.75 4.70 -28.65
N THR A 692 -44.50 3.93 -29.43
CA THR A 692 -44.28 2.48 -29.63
C THR A 692 -43.22 2.13 -30.68
N THR A 693 -42.70 3.11 -31.43
CA THR A 693 -41.72 2.90 -32.52
C THR A 693 -40.49 3.82 -32.45
N TYR A 694 -40.56 4.98 -31.81
CA TYR A 694 -39.43 5.91 -31.69
C TYR A 694 -39.42 6.65 -30.33
N TYR A 695 -38.27 7.25 -30.01
CA TYR A 695 -38.12 8.22 -28.94
C TYR A 695 -37.26 9.39 -29.38
N ARG A 696 -37.57 10.61 -28.90
CA ARG A 696 -36.68 11.77 -29.00
C ARG A 696 -35.86 11.88 -27.74
N LEU A 697 -34.55 11.84 -27.86
CA LEU A 697 -33.62 12.02 -26.76
C LEU A 697 -32.98 13.40 -26.88
N CYS A 698 -32.91 14.13 -25.76
CA CYS A 698 -32.27 15.43 -25.69
C CYS A 698 -31.14 15.46 -24.64
N VAL A 699 -30.09 16.22 -24.92
CA VAL A 699 -28.93 16.49 -24.07
C VAL A 699 -28.70 17.99 -24.01
N LYS A 700 -28.31 18.48 -22.83
CA LYS A 700 -27.89 19.87 -22.63
C LYS A 700 -26.71 19.95 -21.68
N GLU A 701 -25.73 20.77 -22.04
CA GLU A 701 -24.53 21.00 -21.24
C GLU A 701 -24.16 22.49 -21.13
N ILE A 702 -23.15 22.81 -20.31
CA ILE A 702 -22.67 24.18 -20.11
C ILE A 702 -21.72 24.60 -21.24
N HIS A 703 -22.12 25.62 -21.99
CA HIS A 703 -21.30 26.23 -23.04
C HIS A 703 -20.04 26.93 -22.49
N LYS A 704 -18.88 26.64 -23.08
CA LYS A 704 -17.60 27.29 -22.78
C LYS A 704 -16.98 27.96 -24.04
N PRO A 705 -15.93 28.80 -23.89
CA PRO A 705 -15.31 29.51 -25.03
C PRO A 705 -14.78 28.64 -26.18
N ASN A 706 -14.56 27.34 -25.94
CA ASN A 706 -14.05 26.39 -26.93
C ASN A 706 -15.17 25.55 -27.57
N GLY A 707 -16.45 25.76 -27.22
CA GLY A 707 -17.59 25.02 -27.75
C GLY A 707 -18.23 24.07 -26.73
N TYR A 708 -18.62 22.91 -27.23
CA TYR A 708 -19.38 21.83 -26.58
C TYR A 708 -18.60 20.50 -26.73
N ASP A 709 -18.85 19.52 -25.85
CA ASP A 709 -18.12 18.25 -25.84
C ASP A 709 -18.99 17.08 -26.33
N PRO A 710 -18.42 16.03 -26.96
CA PRO A 710 -19.19 14.86 -27.36
C PRO A 710 -19.71 14.08 -26.14
N VAL A 711 -21.03 13.87 -26.09
CA VAL A 711 -21.72 13.11 -25.02
C VAL A 711 -22.27 11.81 -25.57
N LYS A 712 -22.10 10.71 -24.83
CA LYS A 712 -22.73 9.41 -25.13
C LYS A 712 -23.86 9.16 -24.14
N VAL A 713 -25.09 8.96 -24.61
CA VAL A 713 -26.19 8.59 -23.72
C VAL A 713 -26.50 7.12 -23.85
N THR A 714 -26.29 6.37 -22.77
CA THR A 714 -26.69 4.96 -22.69
C THR A 714 -28.18 4.88 -22.37
N THR A 715 -28.92 4.06 -23.11
CA THR A 715 -30.37 3.87 -22.91
C THR A 715 -30.70 2.40 -22.61
N LEU A 716 -31.57 2.19 -21.61
CA LEU A 716 -32.16 0.91 -21.24
C LEU A 716 -33.67 0.98 -21.48
N ILE A 717 -34.11 0.33 -22.55
CA ILE A 717 -35.50 0.30 -23.00
C ILE A 717 -36.13 -0.99 -22.50
N ILE A 718 -37.26 -0.92 -21.80
CA ILE A 718 -37.95 -2.07 -21.21
C ILE A 718 -39.42 -2.08 -21.65
N GLY A 719 -39.88 -3.12 -22.35
CA GLY A 719 -41.24 -3.14 -22.92
C GLY A 719 -41.65 -4.45 -23.55
N LEU A 720 -42.95 -4.55 -23.87
CA LEU A 720 -43.57 -5.59 -24.70
C LEU A 720 -44.36 -4.91 -25.80
#